data_AF-H8X9Z2-F1
#
_entry.id   AF-H8X9Z2-F1
#
_cell.length_a   1.000
_cell.length_b   1.000
_cell.length_c   1.000
_cell.angle_alpha   90.00
_cell.angle_beta   90.00
_cell.angle_gamma   90.00
#
_symmetry.space_group_name_H-M   'P 1'
#
loop_
_entity.id
_entity.type
_entity.pdbx_description
1 polymer ?
#
loop_
_entity_poly.entity_id
_entity_poly.type
_entity_poly.pdbx_seq_one_letter_code
_entity_poly.pdbx_strand_id
1 'polypeptide(L)'
;MSKNKDPNSLINIQHDYIYNKIKSIQQPKQIYNLVIDKKVETILYKSFTKEQLLRIVASVELIDSERRKNTYMTAIYMVEQSIYNMRCIMADVTTKRYKKGMTLFAYQDENVDPKATKFFNNKFLSNPGVADYLDYIGRINFEYNAVETRVFLTDDKTPNSMPIYYNKNVLNFVMPQIKLVAKCLLNVMISMEEYPFIRFYRPMDANYDAKRLPELIADEFQQQMDEYCRSNQNYPTPEVSAKTRSILLITDRTIDLFAPLLHEFTYQAMAMDIVQGLEREGVFKYQSENEKGEIKDVEATLDDENDEDWINLRHLHIIESSELIVNKITELVKNNPLMIDRSKASTSSDLMYIVAHLKGFDEERKQLTLHKTLIDKCLDINASRKLAEFAADFEQTCCADGVSFEGERNKHLHDDLIVLLARDDLHINDKMRLILIYAYYRGGLIRADFEKLIKFIGVDDRHITGLMERCFNNVDKLGFQLFKTDIKDKPFGKQYFHTINNEGTYNTSRYTPGIKTIMQNVAKYSLDREWFPYFRDIPLDDEVVVTEPKSSSTKKDLNSSGTLRNPRIKASWASQTGTTSSNLSRYGGGGQKQKQRIFCYVAGGITYSEIRSIYELSNSLNKEIYIGSESILRPRDFLIGLQNLSQNKTLDALDLNIVKESSKNEEIPNFLYNDGSAGISRPVPRQQVSGQQQQQQQQQPLSGRGSNYPPPQQHSQSQSQFGQVSSFQQQVEQQQQMYAKAHGSSANGSSGASGAGHYKKRSTKSGSPESSSATTGSAEGSSSSTSGKRSRLKKLFK
;
A
#
# COMPACT_ATOMS: atom_id res chain seq x y z
N MET A 1 -22.27 -13.10 -2.99
CA MET A 1 -20.90 -13.65 -3.06
C MET A 1 -20.01 -12.47 -3.36
N SER A 2 -18.78 -12.47 -2.86
CA SER A 2 -17.75 -11.55 -3.37
C SER A 2 -17.66 -11.71 -4.89
N LYS A 3 -17.53 -10.59 -5.64
CA LYS A 3 -17.18 -10.67 -7.08
C LYS A 3 -15.74 -11.18 -7.25
N ASN A 4 -14.88 -10.90 -6.27
CA ASN A 4 -13.48 -11.27 -6.24
C ASN A 4 -13.31 -12.79 -6.07
N LYS A 5 -12.90 -13.46 -7.14
CA LYS A 5 -12.76 -14.93 -7.22
C LYS A 5 -11.35 -15.44 -6.94
N ASP A 6 -10.38 -14.59 -6.53
CA ASP A 6 -9.04 -15.08 -6.18
C ASP A 6 -9.10 -15.83 -4.84
N PRO A 7 -8.86 -17.17 -4.81
CA PRO A 7 -8.81 -17.93 -3.55
C PRO A 7 -7.61 -17.52 -2.67
N ASN A 8 -6.63 -16.81 -3.24
CA ASN A 8 -5.43 -16.33 -2.56
C ASN A 8 -5.56 -14.85 -2.11
N SER A 9 -6.76 -14.26 -2.22
CA SER A 9 -7.09 -12.92 -1.70
C SER A 9 -7.08 -12.93 -0.17
N LEU A 10 -6.34 -12.01 0.46
CA LEU A 10 -6.34 -11.84 1.92
C LEU A 10 -7.75 -11.58 2.48
N ILE A 11 -8.61 -10.91 1.72
CA ILE A 11 -10.00 -10.59 2.11
C ILE A 11 -10.85 -11.87 2.10
N ASN A 12 -10.76 -12.68 1.05
CA ASN A 12 -11.49 -13.95 0.97
C ASN A 12 -11.00 -14.94 2.05
N ILE A 13 -9.68 -14.98 2.31
CA ILE A 13 -9.09 -15.80 3.38
C ILE A 13 -9.56 -15.33 4.77
N GLN A 14 -9.61 -14.02 5.02
CA GLN A 14 -10.10 -13.47 6.28
C GLN A 14 -11.60 -13.76 6.48
N HIS A 15 -12.41 -13.59 5.43
CA HIS A 15 -13.82 -14.00 5.40
C HIS A 15 -13.98 -15.49 5.73
N ASP A 16 -13.28 -16.38 5.04
CA ASP A 16 -13.45 -17.83 5.21
C ASP A 16 -12.94 -18.31 6.58
N TYR A 17 -11.84 -17.75 7.08
CA TYR A 17 -11.34 -18.01 8.44
C TYR A 17 -12.38 -17.63 9.52
N ILE A 18 -12.94 -16.42 9.44
CA ILE A 18 -13.97 -15.94 10.38
C ILE A 18 -15.27 -16.76 10.23
N TYR A 19 -15.70 -17.04 9.00
CA TYR A 19 -16.89 -17.83 8.69
C TYR A 19 -16.79 -19.23 9.32
N ASN A 20 -15.68 -19.93 9.04
CA ASN A 20 -15.43 -21.27 9.56
C ASN A 20 -15.34 -21.27 11.09
N LYS A 21 -14.70 -20.25 11.69
CA LYS A 21 -14.61 -20.15 13.15
C LYS A 21 -15.97 -19.93 13.81
N ILE A 22 -16.81 -19.02 13.27
CA ILE A 22 -18.18 -18.84 13.77
C ILE A 22 -18.99 -20.12 13.58
N LYS A 23 -18.89 -20.78 12.42
CA LYS A 23 -19.60 -22.05 12.17
C LYS A 23 -19.15 -23.18 13.10
N SER A 24 -17.87 -23.25 13.47
CA SER A 24 -17.34 -24.31 14.36
C SER A 24 -17.96 -24.35 15.76
N ILE A 25 -18.55 -23.24 16.21
CA ILE A 25 -19.22 -23.14 17.51
C ILE A 25 -20.76 -23.16 17.42
N GLN A 26 -21.34 -23.13 16.22
CA GLN A 26 -22.80 -23.13 16.05
C GLN A 26 -23.38 -24.54 16.16
N GLN A 27 -24.33 -24.71 17.09
CA GLN A 27 -25.07 -25.95 17.28
C GLN A 27 -26.35 -25.98 16.42
N PRO A 28 -26.76 -27.15 15.89
CA PRO A 28 -28.02 -27.30 15.17
C PRO A 28 -29.23 -26.86 15.98
N LYS A 29 -30.23 -26.26 15.31
CA LYS A 29 -31.51 -25.80 15.87
C LYS A 29 -31.42 -24.68 16.93
N GLN A 30 -30.25 -24.07 17.14
CA GLN A 30 -30.13 -22.83 17.93
C GLN A 30 -30.23 -21.58 17.03
N ILE A 31 -30.67 -20.45 17.61
CA ILE A 31 -30.70 -19.13 16.97
C ILE A 31 -29.61 -18.28 17.63
N TYR A 32 -28.73 -17.70 16.82
CA TYR A 32 -27.55 -16.98 17.28
C TYR A 32 -27.64 -15.48 17.01
N ASN A 33 -27.18 -14.68 17.97
CA ASN A 33 -26.95 -13.24 17.84
C ASN A 33 -25.44 -12.97 17.93
N LEU A 34 -24.87 -12.20 17.00
CA LEU A 34 -23.45 -11.86 17.01
C LEU A 34 -23.25 -10.51 17.71
N VAL A 35 -22.63 -10.54 18.89
CA VAL A 35 -22.32 -9.34 19.66
C VAL A 35 -20.84 -8.98 19.41
N ILE A 36 -20.60 -7.80 18.85
CA ILE A 36 -19.26 -7.33 18.45
C ILE A 36 -18.90 -6.00 19.11
N ASP A 37 -17.63 -5.62 19.10
CA ASP A 37 -17.18 -4.27 19.47
C ASP A 37 -16.83 -3.45 18.23
N LYS A 38 -16.51 -2.17 18.44
CA LYS A 38 -16.24 -1.22 17.35
C LYS A 38 -14.97 -1.50 16.54
N LYS A 39 -14.01 -2.26 17.08
CA LYS A 39 -12.79 -2.67 16.33
C LYS A 39 -13.09 -3.89 15.48
N VAL A 40 -13.77 -4.87 16.05
CA VAL A 40 -14.27 -6.04 15.30
C VAL A 40 -15.22 -5.60 14.19
N GLU A 41 -16.08 -4.61 14.42
CA GLU A 41 -16.99 -4.06 13.40
C GLU A 41 -16.24 -3.58 12.14
N THR A 42 -15.19 -2.76 12.28
CA THR A 42 -14.43 -2.27 11.12
C THR A 42 -13.74 -3.39 10.34
N ILE A 43 -13.18 -4.39 11.02
CA ILE A 43 -12.51 -5.52 10.36
C ILE A 43 -13.55 -6.44 9.68
N LEU A 44 -14.67 -6.71 10.36
CA LEU A 44 -15.70 -7.61 9.88
C LEU A 44 -16.38 -7.09 8.61
N TYR A 45 -16.73 -5.81 8.54
CA TYR A 45 -17.37 -5.22 7.36
C TYR A 45 -16.43 -5.03 6.15
N LYS A 46 -15.10 -5.15 6.31
CA LYS A 46 -14.16 -5.28 5.17
C LYS A 46 -14.21 -6.67 4.52
N SER A 47 -14.59 -7.70 5.28
CA SER A 47 -14.67 -9.09 4.79
C SER A 47 -16.10 -9.56 4.47
N PHE A 48 -17.15 -8.94 5.04
CA PHE A 48 -18.54 -9.38 4.91
C PHE A 48 -19.50 -8.20 4.68
N THR A 49 -20.43 -8.34 3.72
CA THR A 49 -21.65 -7.51 3.76
C THR A 49 -22.56 -7.94 4.91
N LYS A 50 -23.43 -7.02 5.35
CA LYS A 50 -24.42 -7.29 6.41
C LYS A 50 -25.35 -8.46 6.06
N GLU A 51 -25.67 -8.64 4.78
CA GLU A 51 -26.51 -9.71 4.24
C GLU A 51 -25.78 -11.07 4.21
N GLN A 52 -24.44 -11.11 4.24
CA GLN A 52 -23.68 -12.33 4.48
C GLN A 52 -23.76 -12.72 5.96
N LEU A 53 -23.53 -11.78 6.87
CA LEU A 53 -23.62 -12.02 8.32
C LEU A 53 -25.01 -12.49 8.74
N LEU A 54 -26.07 -11.88 8.19
CA LEU A 54 -27.47 -12.27 8.46
C LEU A 54 -27.90 -13.62 7.86
N ARG A 55 -27.01 -14.33 7.13
CA ARG A 55 -27.16 -15.75 6.76
C ARG A 55 -26.43 -16.70 7.71
N ILE A 56 -25.59 -16.16 8.59
CA ILE A 56 -24.79 -16.89 9.58
C ILE A 56 -25.45 -16.79 10.96
N VAL A 57 -25.98 -15.61 11.31
CA VAL A 57 -26.64 -15.27 12.57
C VAL A 57 -27.95 -14.51 12.31
N ALA A 58 -28.86 -14.47 13.27
CA ALA A 58 -30.16 -13.78 13.13
C ALA A 58 -30.06 -12.25 13.27
N SER A 59 -29.04 -11.77 13.98
CA SER A 59 -28.79 -10.35 14.22
C SER A 59 -27.31 -10.10 14.54
N VAL A 60 -26.88 -8.84 14.38
CA VAL A 60 -25.55 -8.34 14.76
C VAL A 60 -25.77 -7.08 15.60
N GLU A 61 -25.17 -7.01 16.79
CA GLU A 61 -25.35 -5.92 17.76
C GLU A 61 -24.01 -5.45 18.36
N LEU A 62 -23.88 -4.15 18.66
CA LEU A 62 -22.69 -3.59 19.32
C LEU A 62 -22.75 -3.81 20.84
N ILE A 63 -21.69 -4.34 21.44
CA ILE A 63 -21.61 -4.77 22.85
C ILE A 63 -21.93 -3.65 23.87
N ASP A 64 -21.64 -2.40 23.52
CA ASP A 64 -21.84 -1.19 24.32
C ASP A 64 -23.16 -0.46 24.03
N SER A 65 -23.92 -0.87 23.01
CA SER A 65 -25.21 -0.29 22.64
C SER A 65 -26.39 -0.82 23.48
N GLU A 66 -27.51 -0.08 23.49
CA GLU A 66 -28.72 -0.49 24.19
C GLU A 66 -29.43 -1.65 23.46
N ARG A 67 -29.17 -2.88 23.93
CA ARG A 67 -29.62 -4.14 23.31
C ARG A 67 -30.83 -4.75 24.02
N ARG A 68 -31.76 -5.33 23.27
CA ARG A 68 -32.99 -5.92 23.83
C ARG A 68 -32.73 -7.28 24.50
N LYS A 69 -33.52 -7.60 25.53
CA LYS A 69 -33.49 -8.89 26.23
C LYS A 69 -34.13 -9.99 25.37
N ASN A 70 -33.30 -10.87 24.81
CA ASN A 70 -33.64 -11.92 23.84
C ASN A 70 -33.30 -13.32 24.41
N THR A 71 -34.00 -13.73 25.47
CA THR A 71 -33.76 -14.98 26.24
C THR A 71 -33.97 -16.30 25.47
N TYR A 72 -34.35 -16.24 24.20
CA TYR A 72 -34.50 -17.39 23.30
C TYR A 72 -33.32 -17.56 22.32
N MET A 73 -32.47 -16.54 22.16
CA MET A 73 -31.25 -16.58 21.34
C MET A 73 -30.02 -16.88 22.20
N THR A 74 -28.99 -17.46 21.61
CA THR A 74 -27.64 -17.61 22.21
C THR A 74 -26.72 -16.53 21.64
N ALA A 75 -25.97 -15.84 22.49
CA ALA A 75 -25.04 -14.79 22.05
C ALA A 75 -23.66 -15.37 21.69
N ILE A 76 -23.09 -14.94 20.57
CA ILE A 76 -21.69 -15.13 20.21
C ILE A 76 -20.99 -13.78 20.41
N TYR A 77 -20.18 -13.66 21.45
CA TYR A 77 -19.38 -12.45 21.73
C TYR A 77 -18.06 -12.55 20.98
N MET A 78 -17.97 -11.88 19.84
CA MET A 78 -16.75 -11.80 19.02
C MET A 78 -16.15 -10.40 19.18
N VAL A 79 -15.24 -10.27 20.16
CA VAL A 79 -14.77 -8.99 20.71
C VAL A 79 -13.31 -9.07 21.15
N GLU A 80 -12.62 -7.94 21.27
CA GLU A 80 -11.31 -7.88 21.94
C GLU A 80 -11.42 -8.41 23.38
N GLN A 81 -10.37 -9.08 23.87
CA GLN A 81 -10.28 -9.54 25.26
C GLN A 81 -10.00 -8.38 26.26
N SER A 82 -10.66 -7.24 26.09
CA SER A 82 -10.47 -6.03 26.89
C SER A 82 -11.26 -6.05 28.22
N ILE A 83 -10.80 -5.31 29.22
CA ILE A 83 -11.49 -5.18 30.52
C ILE A 83 -12.89 -4.59 30.35
N TYR A 84 -13.05 -3.63 29.43
CA TYR A 84 -14.33 -3.03 29.07
C TYR A 84 -15.31 -4.08 28.51
N ASN A 85 -14.90 -4.83 27.48
CA ASN A 85 -15.74 -5.86 26.86
C ASN A 85 -16.13 -6.97 27.86
N MET A 86 -15.17 -7.41 28.70
CA MET A 86 -15.45 -8.39 29.76
C MET A 86 -16.47 -7.88 30.78
N ARG A 87 -16.41 -6.60 31.17
CA ARG A 87 -17.43 -5.98 32.04
C ARG A 87 -18.80 -5.92 31.37
N CYS A 88 -18.88 -5.58 30.07
CA CYS A 88 -20.14 -5.61 29.32
C CYS A 88 -20.77 -7.01 29.28
N ILE A 89 -19.96 -8.06 29.07
CA ILE A 89 -20.43 -9.46 29.14
C ILE A 89 -20.93 -9.78 30.56
N MET A 90 -20.25 -9.32 31.62
CA MET A 90 -20.71 -9.51 33.01
C MET A 90 -22.05 -8.80 33.30
N ALA A 91 -22.37 -7.69 32.63
CA ALA A 91 -23.69 -7.04 32.70
C ALA A 91 -24.78 -7.85 31.98
N ASP A 92 -24.48 -8.43 30.82
CA ASP A 92 -25.39 -9.33 30.09
C ASP A 92 -25.64 -10.65 30.84
N VAL A 93 -24.62 -11.18 31.54
CA VAL A 93 -24.72 -12.30 32.48
C VAL A 93 -25.67 -11.95 33.63
N THR A 94 -25.49 -10.77 34.24
CA THR A 94 -26.27 -10.31 35.41
C THR A 94 -27.75 -10.12 35.05
N THR A 95 -28.02 -9.47 33.91
CA THR A 95 -29.38 -9.25 33.39
C THR A 95 -29.98 -10.50 32.73
N LYS A 96 -29.17 -11.53 32.43
CA LYS A 96 -29.53 -12.67 31.56
C LYS A 96 -30.11 -12.18 30.22
N ARG A 97 -29.38 -11.29 29.54
CA ARG A 97 -29.84 -10.60 28.31
C ARG A 97 -30.18 -11.56 27.17
N TYR A 98 -29.43 -12.65 27.05
CA TYR A 98 -29.67 -13.75 26.11
C TYR A 98 -29.78 -15.08 26.86
N LYS A 99 -30.18 -16.16 26.18
CA LYS A 99 -30.37 -17.51 26.76
C LYS A 99 -29.09 -18.01 27.46
N LYS A 100 -27.98 -17.91 26.74
CA LYS A 100 -26.61 -18.34 27.07
C LYS A 100 -25.64 -17.51 26.21
N GLY A 101 -24.36 -17.52 26.55
CA GLY A 101 -23.29 -16.91 25.78
C GLY A 101 -22.23 -17.91 25.31
N MET A 102 -21.47 -17.52 24.29
CA MET A 102 -20.28 -18.19 23.78
C MET A 102 -19.27 -17.09 23.40
N THR A 103 -17.99 -17.19 23.74
CA THR A 103 -17.00 -16.15 23.38
C THR A 103 -16.05 -16.62 22.28
N LEU A 104 -15.76 -15.71 21.36
CA LEU A 104 -14.66 -15.74 20.41
C LEU A 104 -13.80 -14.50 20.65
N PHE A 105 -13.02 -14.52 21.72
CA PHE A 105 -12.15 -13.40 22.04
C PHE A 105 -11.06 -13.26 20.98
N ALA A 106 -10.87 -12.04 20.48
CA ALA A 106 -9.73 -11.73 19.63
C ALA A 106 -8.44 -11.97 20.43
N TYR A 107 -7.53 -12.80 19.91
CA TYR A 107 -6.43 -13.40 20.67
C TYR A 107 -5.54 -12.36 21.33
N GLN A 108 -5.33 -12.49 22.64
CA GLN A 108 -4.42 -11.64 23.41
C GLN A 108 -3.30 -12.49 23.99
N ASP A 109 -2.06 -12.18 23.59
CA ASP A 109 -0.86 -12.67 24.28
C ASP A 109 -0.74 -11.98 25.65
N GLU A 110 -0.37 -12.74 26.69
CA GLU A 110 -0.32 -12.23 28.07
C GLU A 110 0.66 -11.06 28.26
N ASN A 111 1.67 -10.95 27.40
CA ASN A 111 2.69 -9.90 27.39
C ASN A 111 2.21 -8.61 26.70
N VAL A 112 1.07 -8.60 26.02
CA VAL A 112 0.53 -7.45 25.28
C VAL A 112 -0.38 -6.60 26.17
N ASP A 113 -1.31 -7.21 26.92
CA ASP A 113 -2.02 -6.54 28.02
C ASP A 113 -2.08 -7.39 29.29
N PRO A 114 -1.07 -7.25 30.18
CA PRO A 114 -1.05 -7.92 31.48
C PRO A 114 -2.17 -7.48 32.45
N LYS A 115 -2.87 -6.35 32.23
CA LYS A 115 -4.03 -5.96 33.05
C LYS A 115 -5.26 -6.77 32.63
N ALA A 116 -5.55 -6.81 31.32
CA ALA A 116 -6.67 -7.57 30.79
C ALA A 116 -6.55 -9.06 31.10
N THR A 117 -5.38 -9.67 30.93
CA THR A 117 -5.14 -11.08 31.29
C THR A 117 -5.38 -11.34 32.79
N LYS A 118 -4.93 -10.44 33.68
CA LYS A 118 -5.20 -10.55 35.12
C LYS A 118 -6.68 -10.39 35.46
N PHE A 119 -7.42 -9.52 34.76
CA PHE A 119 -8.86 -9.40 34.93
C PHE A 119 -9.61 -10.63 34.43
N PHE A 120 -9.23 -11.17 33.27
CA PHE A 120 -9.79 -12.39 32.69
C PHE A 120 -9.70 -13.56 33.68
N ASN A 121 -8.50 -13.84 34.19
CA ASN A 121 -8.28 -14.93 35.13
C ASN A 121 -8.91 -14.69 36.52
N ASN A 122 -8.72 -13.49 37.11
CA ASN A 122 -9.03 -13.25 38.53
C ASN A 122 -10.40 -12.58 38.80
N LYS A 123 -11.18 -12.25 37.76
CA LYS A 123 -12.50 -11.60 37.87
C LYS A 123 -13.55 -12.11 36.89
N PHE A 124 -13.16 -12.45 35.66
CA PHE A 124 -14.10 -12.93 34.64
C PHE A 124 -14.36 -14.44 34.78
N LEU A 125 -13.32 -15.27 34.64
CA LEU A 125 -13.43 -16.74 34.77
C LEU A 125 -13.82 -17.19 36.19
N SER A 126 -13.41 -16.43 37.21
CA SER A 126 -13.70 -16.73 38.61
C SER A 126 -15.12 -16.32 39.07
N ASN A 127 -15.97 -15.83 38.18
CA ASN A 127 -17.34 -15.42 38.50
C ASN A 127 -18.32 -16.59 38.25
N PRO A 128 -19.02 -17.12 39.27
CA PRO A 128 -19.96 -18.23 39.10
C PRO A 128 -21.04 -17.96 38.04
N GLY A 129 -21.55 -16.71 37.96
CA GLY A 129 -22.53 -16.35 36.96
C GLY A 129 -21.99 -16.38 35.53
N VAL A 130 -20.70 -16.12 35.33
CA VAL A 130 -20.04 -16.24 34.02
C VAL A 130 -19.89 -17.72 33.64
N ALA A 131 -19.48 -18.56 34.59
CA ALA A 131 -19.38 -20.02 34.39
C ALA A 131 -20.75 -20.68 34.10
N ASP A 132 -21.82 -20.27 34.79
CA ASP A 132 -23.19 -20.72 34.53
C ASP A 132 -23.73 -20.25 33.17
N TYR A 133 -23.20 -19.15 32.63
CA TYR A 133 -23.76 -18.47 31.45
C TYR A 133 -23.01 -18.76 30.14
N LEU A 134 -21.70 -19.00 30.18
CA LEU A 134 -20.89 -19.24 28.98
C LEU A 134 -20.75 -20.73 28.68
N ASP A 135 -21.41 -21.20 27.63
CA ASP A 135 -21.34 -22.59 27.16
C ASP A 135 -20.02 -22.89 26.42
N TYR A 136 -19.27 -21.85 26.02
CA TYR A 136 -17.98 -21.96 25.35
C TYR A 136 -17.16 -20.69 25.55
N ILE A 137 -15.85 -20.85 25.81
CA ILE A 137 -14.88 -19.77 25.86
C ILE A 137 -13.73 -20.13 24.90
N GLY A 138 -13.64 -19.40 23.79
CA GLY A 138 -12.61 -19.60 22.78
C GLY A 138 -11.95 -18.31 22.31
N ARG A 139 -10.93 -18.48 21.48
CA ARG A 139 -10.16 -17.39 20.84
C ARG A 139 -10.23 -17.47 19.31
N ILE A 140 -10.01 -16.34 18.65
CA ILE A 140 -9.95 -16.18 17.20
C ILE A 140 -8.81 -15.22 16.82
N ASN A 141 -8.07 -15.51 15.74
CA ASN A 141 -6.87 -14.78 15.33
C ASN A 141 -7.11 -14.09 13.98
N PHE A 142 -7.70 -12.89 14.00
CA PHE A 142 -8.12 -12.18 12.79
C PHE A 142 -7.87 -10.65 12.82
N GLU A 143 -7.20 -10.13 13.84
CA GLU A 143 -6.92 -8.69 13.95
C GLU A 143 -5.78 -8.28 13.01
N TYR A 144 -6.15 -8.11 11.75
CA TYR A 144 -5.43 -7.40 10.70
C TYR A 144 -6.47 -6.75 9.76
N ASN A 145 -6.12 -5.66 9.09
CA ASN A 145 -6.98 -5.03 8.10
C ASN A 145 -6.55 -5.50 6.71
N ALA A 146 -7.21 -6.49 6.11
CA ALA A 146 -7.08 -6.69 4.67
C ALA A 146 -7.68 -5.45 3.96
N VAL A 147 -6.88 -4.79 3.11
CA VAL A 147 -7.28 -3.56 2.39
C VAL A 147 -7.21 -3.72 0.87
N GLU A 148 -6.39 -4.66 0.39
CA GLU A 148 -6.47 -5.19 -0.98
C GLU A 148 -6.24 -6.71 -0.93
N THR A 149 -6.56 -7.41 -2.01
CA THR A 149 -6.21 -8.82 -2.27
C THR A 149 -4.81 -9.24 -1.81
N ARG A 150 -3.80 -8.36 -1.88
CA ARG A 150 -2.40 -8.63 -1.47
C ARG A 150 -1.85 -7.69 -0.39
N VAL A 151 -2.66 -6.80 0.17
CA VAL A 151 -2.22 -5.74 1.08
C VAL A 151 -2.95 -5.79 2.41
N PHE A 152 -2.22 -5.73 3.52
CA PHE A 152 -2.79 -5.65 4.87
C PHE A 152 -2.19 -4.53 5.72
N LEU A 153 -2.98 -3.96 6.63
CA LEU A 153 -2.54 -2.97 7.61
C LEU A 153 -2.72 -3.47 9.05
N THR A 154 -1.80 -3.11 9.94
CA THR A 154 -1.88 -3.43 11.38
C THR A 154 -2.87 -2.54 12.15
N ASP A 155 -3.25 -1.41 11.57
CA ASP A 155 -4.19 -0.43 12.13
C ASP A 155 -5.08 0.12 10.99
N ASP A 156 -6.27 0.62 11.34
CA ASP A 156 -7.18 1.36 10.47
C ASP A 156 -7.16 2.88 10.74
N LYS A 157 -6.52 3.32 11.84
CA LYS A 157 -6.63 4.69 12.38
C LYS A 157 -5.34 5.49 12.44
N THR A 158 -4.17 4.85 12.26
CA THR A 158 -2.88 5.55 12.23
C THR A 158 -2.59 6.03 10.81
N PRO A 159 -2.66 7.35 10.51
CA PRO A 159 -2.42 7.85 9.15
C PRO A 159 -0.94 7.84 8.76
N ASN A 160 -0.04 7.90 9.75
CA ASN A 160 1.40 7.78 9.57
C ASN A 160 2.04 7.28 10.88
N SER A 161 2.73 6.15 10.83
CA SER A 161 3.41 5.50 11.96
C SER A 161 4.84 5.98 12.22
N MET A 162 5.46 6.71 11.29
CA MET A 162 6.84 7.21 11.41
C MET A 162 7.10 7.95 12.74
N PRO A 163 6.21 8.82 13.27
CA PRO A 163 6.48 9.50 14.53
C PRO A 163 6.61 8.54 15.71
N ILE A 164 5.90 7.40 15.70
CA ILE A 164 5.95 6.38 16.76
C ILE A 164 7.37 5.79 16.87
N TYR A 165 8.03 5.55 15.73
CA TYR A 165 9.34 4.89 15.68
C TYR A 165 10.53 5.85 15.68
N TYR A 166 10.40 7.02 15.04
CA TYR A 166 11.53 7.91 14.76
C TYR A 166 11.49 9.24 15.54
N ASN A 167 10.43 9.54 16.30
CA ASN A 167 10.44 10.69 17.23
C ASN A 167 10.88 10.28 18.65
N LYS A 168 11.95 10.92 19.14
CA LYS A 168 12.52 10.64 20.47
C LYS A 168 11.56 10.97 21.63
N ASN A 169 10.51 11.75 21.38
CA ASN A 169 9.51 12.13 22.39
C ASN A 169 8.51 11.01 22.72
N VAL A 170 8.45 9.92 21.93
CA VAL A 170 7.42 8.86 22.08
C VAL A 170 8.01 7.44 22.17
N LEU A 171 9.29 7.32 22.51
CA LEU A 171 10.03 6.04 22.58
C LEU A 171 9.37 4.99 23.49
N ASN A 172 8.60 5.41 24.49
CA ASN A 172 7.84 4.52 25.37
C ASN A 172 6.68 3.78 24.66
N PHE A 173 6.24 4.26 23.50
CA PHE A 173 5.21 3.63 22.67
C PHE A 173 5.78 2.70 21.59
N VAL A 174 7.11 2.69 21.36
CA VAL A 174 7.76 1.82 20.36
C VAL A 174 7.54 0.33 20.65
N MET A 175 7.82 -0.15 21.86
CA MET A 175 7.62 -1.57 22.20
C MET A 175 6.13 -1.98 22.22
N PRO A 176 5.20 -1.18 22.77
CA PRO A 176 3.76 -1.39 22.57
C PRO A 176 3.34 -1.48 21.10
N GLN A 177 3.87 -0.62 20.21
CA GLN A 177 3.58 -0.68 18.79
C GLN A 177 4.14 -1.96 18.14
N ILE A 178 5.39 -2.32 18.43
CA ILE A 178 6.02 -3.56 17.95
C ILE A 178 5.19 -4.79 18.34
N LYS A 179 4.62 -4.79 19.55
CA LYS A 179 3.70 -5.85 20.02
C LYS A 179 2.41 -5.95 19.22
N LEU A 180 1.81 -4.82 18.83
CA LEU A 180 0.63 -4.79 17.96
C LEU A 180 0.97 -5.26 16.53
N VAL A 181 2.14 -4.88 16.02
CA VAL A 181 2.64 -5.33 14.70
C VAL A 181 2.87 -6.84 14.69
N ALA A 182 3.58 -7.38 15.68
CA ALA A 182 3.82 -8.82 15.85
C ALA A 182 2.50 -9.62 15.95
N LYS A 183 1.53 -9.11 16.74
CA LYS A 183 0.20 -9.70 16.87
C LYS A 183 -0.57 -9.71 15.54
N CYS A 184 -0.49 -8.64 14.75
CA CYS A 184 -1.10 -8.59 13.42
C CYS A 184 -0.44 -9.61 12.47
N LEU A 185 0.89 -9.65 12.41
CA LEU A 185 1.64 -10.61 11.59
C LEU A 185 1.30 -12.06 11.97
N LEU A 186 1.21 -12.36 13.27
CA LEU A 186 0.74 -13.66 13.78
C LEU A 186 -0.67 -14.01 13.27
N ASN A 187 -1.61 -13.06 13.31
CA ASN A 187 -2.96 -13.30 12.81
C ASN A 187 -3.01 -13.54 11.29
N VAL A 188 -2.18 -12.86 10.50
CA VAL A 188 -2.03 -13.11 9.06
C VAL A 188 -1.43 -14.50 8.80
N MET A 189 -0.43 -14.93 9.57
CA MET A 189 0.10 -16.29 9.42
C MET A 189 -0.96 -17.34 9.76
N ILE A 190 -1.69 -17.17 10.87
CA ILE A 190 -2.70 -18.14 11.34
C ILE A 190 -3.88 -18.27 10.37
N SER A 191 -4.39 -17.17 9.80
CA SER A 191 -5.48 -17.26 8.82
C SER A 191 -5.06 -17.94 7.51
N MET A 192 -3.75 -18.01 7.23
CA MET A 192 -3.17 -18.65 6.06
C MET A 192 -2.54 -20.03 6.35
N GLU A 193 -2.53 -20.48 7.61
CA GLU A 193 -1.84 -21.67 8.15
C GLU A 193 -0.30 -21.69 8.00
N GLU A 194 0.34 -20.52 7.94
CA GLU A 194 1.78 -20.39 7.65
C GLU A 194 2.70 -20.41 8.90
N TYR A 195 3.95 -20.87 8.71
CA TYR A 195 5.05 -20.71 9.67
C TYR A 195 6.33 -20.29 8.91
N PRO A 196 6.58 -18.99 8.70
CA PRO A 196 7.57 -18.52 7.74
C PRO A 196 9.02 -18.64 8.22
N PHE A 197 9.97 -18.65 7.29
CA PHE A 197 11.36 -18.24 7.57
C PHE A 197 11.42 -16.73 7.75
N ILE A 198 11.89 -16.25 8.90
CA ILE A 198 11.98 -14.82 9.18
C ILE A 198 13.33 -14.26 8.71
N ARG A 199 13.28 -13.21 7.89
CA ARG A 199 14.42 -12.33 7.56
C ARG A 199 14.08 -10.90 7.93
N PHE A 200 15.09 -10.09 8.24
CA PHE A 200 14.89 -8.68 8.56
C PHE A 200 15.99 -7.79 8.00
N TYR A 201 15.67 -6.54 7.66
CA TYR A 201 16.64 -5.55 7.23
C TYR A 201 17.58 -5.13 8.37
N ARG A 202 18.88 -5.17 8.11
CA ARG A 202 19.95 -4.72 9.00
C ARG A 202 20.83 -3.73 8.23
N PRO A 203 20.70 -2.41 8.46
CA PRO A 203 21.53 -1.43 7.77
C PRO A 203 22.97 -1.43 8.31
N MET A 204 23.96 -1.51 7.42
CA MET A 204 25.38 -1.43 7.79
C MET A 204 25.79 -0.01 8.17
N ASP A 205 26.69 0.10 9.15
CA ASP A 205 27.28 1.35 9.69
C ASP A 205 26.28 2.46 10.08
N ALA A 206 25.00 2.13 10.21
CA ALA A 206 23.94 3.08 10.51
C ALA A 206 24.08 3.70 11.90
N ASN A 207 23.84 5.01 11.99
CA ASN A 207 23.90 5.80 13.22
C ASN A 207 22.60 6.56 13.50
N TYR A 208 21.47 5.84 13.54
CA TYR A 208 20.16 6.36 13.97
C TYR A 208 19.51 5.38 14.96
N ASP A 209 18.72 5.91 15.90
CA ASP A 209 18.18 5.15 17.05
C ASP A 209 17.36 3.92 16.61
N ALA A 210 16.51 4.09 15.59
CA ALA A 210 15.56 3.08 15.13
C ALA A 210 16.19 1.95 14.28
N LYS A 211 17.50 1.92 14.06
CA LYS A 211 18.18 0.96 13.17
C LYS A 211 18.04 -0.54 13.52
N ARG A 212 17.47 -0.86 14.68
CA ARG A 212 17.13 -2.22 15.12
C ARG A 212 15.63 -2.53 15.06
N LEU A 213 14.79 -1.62 14.57
CA LEU A 213 13.34 -1.81 14.51
C LEU A 213 12.92 -3.09 13.77
N PRO A 214 13.47 -3.45 12.59
CA PRO A 214 13.15 -4.73 11.94
C PRO A 214 13.56 -5.97 12.75
N GLU A 215 14.67 -5.89 13.49
CA GLU A 215 15.18 -6.97 14.35
C GLU A 215 14.30 -7.17 15.59
N LEU A 216 13.80 -6.08 16.19
CA LEU A 216 12.89 -6.13 17.34
C LEU A 216 11.49 -6.64 16.97
N ILE A 217 10.99 -6.29 15.78
CA ILE A 217 9.73 -6.85 15.26
C ILE A 217 9.90 -8.35 14.94
N ALA A 218 11.06 -8.77 14.42
CA ALA A 218 11.36 -10.18 14.16
C ALA A 218 11.38 -11.03 15.44
N ASP A 219 11.98 -10.52 16.53
CA ASP A 219 12.06 -11.21 17.82
C ASP A 219 10.69 -11.32 18.50
N GLU A 220 9.94 -10.23 18.60
CA GLU A 220 8.59 -10.24 19.19
C GLU A 220 7.61 -11.11 18.37
N PHE A 221 7.66 -11.05 17.03
CA PHE A 221 6.87 -11.96 16.19
C PHE A 221 7.23 -13.42 16.42
N GLN A 222 8.53 -13.77 16.43
CA GLN A 222 8.97 -15.14 16.72
C GLN A 222 8.55 -15.59 18.13
N GLN A 223 8.61 -14.72 19.14
CA GLN A 223 8.15 -15.04 20.49
C GLN A 223 6.65 -15.39 20.52
N GLN A 224 5.79 -14.56 19.91
CA GLN A 224 4.35 -14.81 19.87
C GLN A 224 4.01 -16.02 18.99
N MET A 225 4.77 -16.27 17.91
CA MET A 225 4.65 -17.47 17.07
C MET A 225 5.02 -18.74 17.84
N ASP A 226 6.14 -18.73 18.58
CA ASP A 226 6.58 -19.85 19.41
C ASP A 226 5.50 -20.20 20.47
N GLU A 227 4.91 -19.19 21.12
CA GLU A 227 3.88 -19.37 22.15
C GLU A 227 2.56 -19.89 21.56
N TYR A 228 2.17 -19.40 20.38
CA TYR A 228 1.03 -19.94 19.65
C TYR A 228 1.24 -21.42 19.30
N CYS A 229 2.43 -21.80 18.85
CA CYS A 229 2.74 -23.20 18.52
C CYS A 229 2.79 -24.11 19.77
N ARG A 230 3.29 -23.63 20.92
CA ARG A 230 3.19 -24.35 22.22
C ARG A 230 1.73 -24.64 22.59
N SER A 231 0.84 -23.67 22.35
CA SER A 231 -0.60 -23.79 22.61
C SER A 231 -1.33 -24.64 21.57
N ASN A 232 -0.77 -24.83 20.36
CA ASN A 232 -1.42 -25.50 19.23
C ASN A 232 -0.45 -26.50 18.56
N GLN A 233 -0.22 -27.64 19.22
CA GLN A 233 0.79 -28.66 18.82
C GLN A 233 0.66 -29.20 17.39
N ASN A 234 -0.50 -29.06 16.74
CA ASN A 234 -0.76 -29.49 15.36
C ASN A 234 -0.59 -28.35 14.34
N TYR A 235 0.11 -27.26 14.70
CA TYR A 235 0.33 -26.10 13.85
C TYR A 235 1.81 -25.99 13.38
N PRO A 236 2.07 -25.67 12.09
CA PRO A 236 1.12 -25.64 10.99
C PRO A 236 0.61 -27.06 10.68
N THR A 237 -0.49 -27.19 9.94
CA THR A 237 -1.08 -28.51 9.65
C THR A 237 -0.07 -29.41 8.90
N PRO A 238 -0.12 -30.75 9.05
CA PRO A 238 0.81 -31.65 8.35
C PRO A 238 0.77 -31.49 6.82
N GLU A 239 -0.39 -31.11 6.27
CA GLU A 239 -0.57 -30.82 4.85
C GLU A 239 0.15 -29.56 4.41
N VAL A 240 0.21 -28.51 5.25
CA VAL A 240 1.00 -27.29 4.98
C VAL A 240 2.49 -27.52 5.25
N SER A 241 2.82 -28.31 6.28
CA SER A 241 4.19 -28.72 6.61
C SER A 241 4.90 -29.49 5.49
N ALA A 242 4.13 -30.10 4.57
CA ALA A 242 4.63 -30.78 3.38
C ALA A 242 4.87 -29.86 2.16
N LYS A 243 4.64 -28.54 2.28
CA LYS A 243 4.80 -27.54 1.22
C LYS A 243 6.11 -26.78 1.38
N THR A 244 6.54 -26.06 0.34
CA THR A 244 7.69 -25.15 0.44
C THR A 244 7.37 -24.02 1.42
N ARG A 245 8.04 -24.04 2.58
CA ARG A 245 7.85 -23.06 3.67
C ARG A 245 7.93 -21.62 3.16
N SER A 246 7.03 -20.79 3.67
CA SER A 246 6.93 -19.37 3.35
C SER A 246 8.11 -18.56 3.90
N ILE A 247 8.23 -17.30 3.47
CA ILE A 247 9.25 -16.37 3.95
C ILE A 247 8.56 -15.08 4.40
N LEU A 248 8.95 -14.55 5.57
CA LEU A 248 8.56 -13.25 6.08
C LEU A 248 9.78 -12.35 6.09
N LEU A 249 9.76 -11.28 5.29
CA LEU A 249 10.77 -10.22 5.31
C LEU A 249 10.22 -9.01 6.08
N ILE A 250 10.95 -8.55 7.08
CA ILE A 250 10.64 -7.34 7.85
C ILE A 250 11.64 -6.24 7.49
N THR A 251 11.16 -5.05 7.17
CA THR A 251 11.96 -3.87 6.81
C THR A 251 11.43 -2.62 7.51
N ASP A 252 12.13 -1.50 7.39
CA ASP A 252 11.66 -0.18 7.84
C ASP A 252 11.66 0.82 6.67
N ARG A 253 10.97 1.96 6.85
CA ARG A 253 10.89 3.04 5.85
C ARG A 253 12.26 3.59 5.41
N THR A 254 13.34 3.34 6.15
CA THR A 254 14.68 3.81 5.75
C THR A 254 15.30 3.01 4.60
N ILE A 255 14.71 1.85 4.23
CA ILE A 255 15.14 1.04 3.09
C ILE A 255 15.14 1.82 1.77
N ASP A 256 14.19 2.75 1.63
CA ASP A 256 13.97 3.56 0.44
C ASP A 256 13.30 4.89 0.84
N LEU A 257 14.00 6.00 0.57
CA LEU A 257 13.54 7.36 0.85
C LEU A 257 13.13 8.12 -0.42
N PHE A 258 13.35 7.56 -1.61
CA PHE A 258 12.93 8.17 -2.88
C PHE A 258 11.49 7.78 -3.21
N ALA A 259 11.12 6.51 -3.11
CA ALA A 259 9.78 6.01 -3.40
C ALA A 259 8.62 6.84 -2.78
N PRO A 260 8.66 7.31 -1.52
CA PRO A 260 7.59 8.12 -0.93
C PRO A 260 7.60 9.61 -1.32
N LEU A 261 8.47 10.05 -2.25
CA LEU A 261 8.53 11.43 -2.75
C LEU A 261 8.23 11.57 -4.24
N LEU A 262 8.32 10.50 -5.04
CA LEU A 262 8.22 10.56 -6.50
C LEU A 262 6.77 10.75 -6.98
N HIS A 263 6.60 11.49 -8.07
CA HIS A 263 5.34 11.50 -8.83
C HIS A 263 5.23 10.21 -9.65
N GLU A 264 4.28 9.35 -9.30
CA GLU A 264 4.02 8.07 -9.96
C GLU A 264 2.83 8.20 -10.91
N PHE A 265 3.01 7.78 -12.18
CA PHE A 265 2.00 7.96 -13.24
C PHE A 265 1.10 6.73 -13.45
N THR A 266 1.10 5.75 -12.54
CA THR A 266 0.12 4.66 -12.53
C THR A 266 -1.13 5.05 -11.76
N TYR A 267 -2.31 4.73 -12.29
CA TYR A 267 -3.59 5.36 -11.96
C TYR A 267 -3.85 5.58 -10.46
N GLN A 268 -3.76 4.54 -9.62
CA GLN A 268 -4.00 4.66 -8.18
C GLN A 268 -2.98 5.56 -7.48
N ALA A 269 -1.69 5.38 -7.76
CA ALA A 269 -0.63 6.17 -7.15
C ALA A 269 -0.77 7.65 -7.53
N MET A 270 -1.07 7.93 -8.79
CA MET A 270 -1.29 9.27 -9.32
C MET A 270 -2.51 9.95 -8.68
N ALA A 271 -3.65 9.25 -8.64
CA ALA A 271 -4.90 9.78 -8.09
C ALA A 271 -4.78 10.09 -6.59
N MET A 272 -4.15 9.20 -5.81
CA MET A 272 -3.96 9.37 -4.37
C MET A 272 -2.90 10.44 -4.02
N ASP A 273 -2.03 10.82 -4.97
CA ASP A 273 -1.06 11.91 -4.81
C ASP A 273 -1.65 13.28 -5.19
N ILE A 274 -2.18 13.43 -6.41
CA ILE A 274 -2.45 14.78 -6.96
C ILE A 274 -3.89 15.28 -6.79
N VAL A 275 -4.87 14.39 -6.55
CA VAL A 275 -6.29 14.75 -6.44
C VAL A 275 -6.64 15.09 -5.00
N GLN A 276 -6.83 16.37 -4.70
CA GLN A 276 -6.92 16.92 -3.34
C GLN A 276 -7.85 16.19 -2.35
N GLY A 277 -9.01 15.67 -2.79
CA GLY A 277 -9.91 14.89 -1.93
C GLY A 277 -9.30 13.55 -1.51
N LEU A 278 -8.68 12.84 -2.45
CA LEU A 278 -7.94 11.59 -2.21
C LEU A 278 -6.62 11.84 -1.44
N GLU A 279 -5.92 12.96 -1.72
CA GLU A 279 -4.70 13.41 -1.01
C GLU A 279 -4.92 13.64 0.50
N ARG A 280 -6.17 13.92 0.91
CA ARG A 280 -6.50 14.42 2.26
C ARG A 280 -7.52 13.57 3.00
N GLU A 281 -8.69 13.38 2.41
CA GLU A 281 -9.85 12.70 3.00
C GLU A 281 -9.91 11.22 2.60
N GLY A 282 -9.22 10.82 1.52
CA GLY A 282 -9.37 9.49 0.92
C GLY A 282 -10.67 9.32 0.11
N VAL A 283 -11.39 10.43 -0.14
CA VAL A 283 -12.69 10.47 -0.80
C VAL A 283 -12.59 11.32 -2.07
N PHE A 284 -13.03 10.77 -3.20
CA PHE A 284 -13.25 11.52 -4.42
C PHE A 284 -14.69 12.05 -4.46
N LYS A 285 -14.86 13.31 -4.85
CA LYS A 285 -16.16 13.99 -4.92
C LYS A 285 -16.36 14.48 -6.34
N TYR A 286 -17.42 14.01 -6.99
CA TYR A 286 -17.68 14.27 -8.41
C TYR A 286 -19.19 14.40 -8.67
N GLN A 287 -19.54 14.90 -9.86
CA GLN A 287 -20.94 15.01 -10.28
C GLN A 287 -21.28 13.92 -11.28
N SER A 288 -22.41 13.25 -11.04
CA SER A 288 -22.98 12.25 -11.94
C SER A 288 -24.36 12.70 -12.40
N GLU A 289 -24.59 12.66 -13.70
CA GLU A 289 -25.93 12.75 -14.29
C GLU A 289 -26.65 11.38 -14.15
N ASN A 290 -27.98 11.37 -14.15
CA ASN A 290 -28.80 10.16 -14.16
C ASN A 290 -29.71 10.07 -15.40
N GLU A 291 -30.48 8.99 -15.55
CA GLU A 291 -31.35 8.73 -16.72
C GLU A 291 -32.42 9.81 -17.01
N LYS A 292 -32.59 10.79 -16.14
CA LYS A 292 -33.53 11.92 -16.30
C LYS A 292 -32.84 13.27 -16.55
N GLY A 293 -31.51 13.31 -16.58
CA GLY A 293 -30.74 14.55 -16.60
C GLY A 293 -30.62 15.25 -15.24
N GLU A 294 -30.96 14.58 -14.13
CA GLU A 294 -30.75 15.13 -12.78
C GLU A 294 -29.26 14.96 -12.41
N ILE A 295 -28.53 16.07 -12.22
CA ILE A 295 -27.15 16.05 -11.73
C ILE A 295 -27.16 15.84 -10.21
N LYS A 296 -26.31 14.92 -9.73
CA LYS A 296 -26.13 14.62 -8.32
C LYS A 296 -24.65 14.65 -7.94
N ASP A 297 -24.33 15.30 -6.82
CA ASP A 297 -23.02 15.16 -6.18
C ASP A 297 -22.87 13.75 -5.56
N VAL A 298 -21.75 13.09 -5.86
CA VAL A 298 -21.41 11.74 -5.42
C VAL A 298 -20.06 11.77 -4.72
N GLU A 299 -20.01 11.15 -3.54
CA GLU A 299 -18.76 10.85 -2.82
C GLU A 299 -18.45 9.36 -3.01
N ALA A 300 -17.18 9.04 -3.33
CA ALA A 300 -16.71 7.68 -3.56
C ALA A 300 -15.32 7.46 -2.95
N THR A 301 -15.09 6.27 -2.38
CA THR A 301 -13.77 5.76 -2.00
C THR A 301 -13.26 4.80 -3.09
N LEU A 302 -11.99 4.41 -3.02
CA LEU A 302 -11.31 3.56 -4.02
C LEU A 302 -10.82 2.23 -3.40
N ASP A 303 -11.57 1.71 -2.44
CA ASP A 303 -11.26 0.50 -1.65
C ASP A 303 -12.24 -0.68 -1.88
N ASP A 304 -13.18 -0.56 -2.83
CA ASP A 304 -14.05 -1.69 -3.20
C ASP A 304 -13.31 -2.72 -4.09
N GLU A 305 -12.85 -3.81 -3.47
CA GLU A 305 -12.28 -4.98 -4.15
C GLU A 305 -13.34 -5.87 -4.85
N ASN A 306 -14.57 -5.38 -5.03
CA ASN A 306 -15.57 -5.89 -5.98
C ASN A 306 -15.67 -5.04 -7.26
N ASP A 307 -14.96 -3.91 -7.33
CA ASP A 307 -14.90 -3.09 -8.53
C ASP A 307 -13.90 -3.69 -9.54
N GLU A 308 -14.46 -4.33 -10.58
CA GLU A 308 -13.69 -4.98 -11.63
C GLU A 308 -12.97 -3.97 -12.54
N ASP A 309 -13.44 -2.73 -12.66
CA ASP A 309 -12.72 -1.70 -13.42
C ASP A 309 -11.55 -1.15 -12.59
N TRP A 310 -11.79 -0.85 -11.31
CA TRP A 310 -10.72 -0.42 -10.41
C TRP A 310 -9.56 -1.41 -10.37
N ILE A 311 -9.84 -2.71 -10.13
CA ILE A 311 -8.81 -3.76 -10.03
C ILE A 311 -7.99 -3.88 -11.32
N ASN A 312 -8.63 -3.77 -12.49
CA ASN A 312 -7.94 -3.88 -13.78
C ASN A 312 -7.16 -2.60 -14.15
N LEU A 313 -7.64 -1.42 -13.75
CA LEU A 313 -7.05 -0.14 -14.17
C LEU A 313 -5.99 0.40 -13.20
N ARG A 314 -6.09 0.11 -11.89
CA ARG A 314 -5.37 0.83 -10.82
C ARG A 314 -3.85 0.82 -10.91
N HIS A 315 -3.28 -0.25 -11.45
CA HIS A 315 -1.84 -0.49 -11.52
C HIS A 315 -1.23 -0.19 -12.90
N LEU A 316 -2.06 0.13 -13.89
CA LEU A 316 -1.62 0.52 -15.24
C LEU A 316 -1.18 1.99 -15.28
N HIS A 317 -0.43 2.38 -16.31
CA HIS A 317 -0.08 3.77 -16.55
C HIS A 317 -1.32 4.58 -16.93
N ILE A 318 -1.44 5.83 -16.47
CA ILE A 318 -2.67 6.64 -16.59
C ILE A 318 -3.18 6.78 -18.04
N ILE A 319 -2.29 6.75 -19.02
CA ILE A 319 -2.64 6.76 -20.45
C ILE A 319 -3.33 5.44 -20.85
N GLU A 320 -2.74 4.30 -20.47
CA GLU A 320 -3.31 2.95 -20.71
C GLU A 320 -4.68 2.82 -20.02
N SER A 321 -4.80 3.31 -18.78
CA SER A 321 -6.08 3.34 -18.05
C SER A 321 -7.14 4.17 -18.79
N SER A 322 -6.75 5.31 -19.37
CA SER A 322 -7.64 6.19 -20.14
C SER A 322 -8.10 5.55 -21.46
N GLU A 323 -7.19 4.88 -22.17
CA GLU A 323 -7.53 4.13 -23.38
C GLU A 323 -8.47 2.96 -23.07
N LEU A 324 -8.19 2.18 -22.02
CA LEU A 324 -9.02 1.03 -21.64
C LEU A 324 -10.42 1.42 -21.19
N ILE A 325 -10.59 2.49 -20.39
CA ILE A 325 -11.93 2.92 -19.97
C ILE A 325 -12.76 3.45 -21.16
N VAL A 326 -12.13 4.18 -22.10
CA VAL A 326 -12.80 4.65 -23.33
C VAL A 326 -13.16 3.48 -24.25
N ASN A 327 -12.27 2.48 -24.38
CA ASN A 327 -12.56 1.26 -25.13
C ASN A 327 -13.73 0.47 -24.51
N LYS A 328 -13.75 0.27 -23.18
CA LYS A 328 -14.85 -0.43 -22.49
C LYS A 328 -16.19 0.29 -22.69
N ILE A 329 -16.21 1.62 -22.56
CA ILE A 329 -17.42 2.42 -22.86
C ILE A 329 -17.85 2.22 -24.32
N THR A 330 -16.91 2.28 -25.27
CA THR A 330 -17.19 2.10 -26.70
C THR A 330 -17.73 0.70 -27.01
N GLU A 331 -17.24 -0.34 -26.35
CA GLU A 331 -17.77 -1.71 -26.47
C GLU A 331 -19.18 -1.84 -25.86
N LEU A 332 -19.44 -1.21 -24.72
CA LEU A 332 -20.78 -1.18 -24.11
C LEU A 332 -21.81 -0.51 -25.04
N VAL A 333 -21.44 0.56 -25.74
CA VAL A 333 -22.24 1.24 -26.78
C VAL A 333 -22.42 0.39 -28.03
N LYS A 334 -21.37 -0.34 -28.44
CA LYS A 334 -21.39 -1.27 -29.58
C LYS A 334 -22.31 -2.46 -29.33
N ASN A 335 -22.34 -2.98 -28.10
CA ASN A 335 -23.07 -4.18 -27.71
C ASN A 335 -24.56 -3.92 -27.40
N ASN A 336 -24.95 -2.67 -27.06
CA ASN A 336 -26.34 -2.30 -26.73
C ASN A 336 -27.00 -1.35 -27.77
N PRO A 337 -27.07 -1.72 -29.07
CA PRO A 337 -27.54 -0.83 -30.15
C PRO A 337 -29.00 -0.36 -30.01
N LEU A 338 -29.85 -1.12 -29.32
CA LEU A 338 -31.30 -0.85 -29.23
C LEU A 338 -31.66 0.11 -28.07
N MET A 339 -30.68 0.53 -27.26
CA MET A 339 -30.89 1.40 -26.10
C MET A 339 -30.25 2.78 -26.27
N ILE A 340 -29.54 3.03 -27.37
CA ILE A 340 -28.63 4.17 -27.53
C ILE A 340 -28.80 4.83 -28.90
N ASP A 341 -28.96 6.14 -28.93
CA ASP A 341 -28.84 6.94 -30.16
C ASP A 341 -27.37 7.08 -30.58
N ARG A 342 -26.95 6.24 -31.53
CA ARG A 342 -25.59 6.22 -32.08
C ARG A 342 -25.20 7.49 -32.85
N SER A 343 -26.14 8.34 -33.24
CA SER A 343 -25.84 9.54 -34.05
C SER A 343 -24.93 10.55 -33.33
N LYS A 344 -24.86 10.49 -31.99
CA LYS A 344 -24.07 11.39 -31.15
C LYS A 344 -22.68 10.87 -30.80
N ALA A 345 -22.39 9.57 -30.93
CA ALA A 345 -21.28 8.88 -30.25
C ALA A 345 -19.87 9.18 -30.82
N SER A 346 -19.40 10.43 -30.71
CA SER A 346 -18.16 10.89 -31.38
C SER A 346 -17.07 11.43 -30.44
N THR A 347 -17.44 12.12 -29.36
CA THR A 347 -16.50 12.71 -28.39
C THR A 347 -16.58 12.03 -27.03
N SER A 348 -15.58 12.26 -26.16
CA SER A 348 -15.62 11.77 -24.78
C SER A 348 -16.84 12.28 -23.99
N SER A 349 -17.36 13.46 -24.33
CA SER A 349 -18.58 14.02 -23.71
C SER A 349 -19.83 13.28 -24.16
N ASP A 350 -19.91 12.95 -25.46
CA ASP A 350 -21.03 12.18 -26.01
C ASP A 350 -21.08 10.75 -25.44
N LEU A 351 -19.91 10.11 -25.30
CA LEU A 351 -19.79 8.81 -24.65
C LEU A 351 -20.29 8.86 -23.19
N MET A 352 -19.99 9.93 -22.46
CA MET A 352 -20.47 10.11 -21.09
C MET A 352 -21.99 10.36 -21.02
N TYR A 353 -22.53 11.18 -21.93
CA TYR A 353 -23.98 11.38 -22.09
C TYR A 353 -24.72 10.06 -22.40
N ILE A 354 -24.15 9.23 -23.27
CA ILE A 354 -24.68 7.91 -23.61
C ILE A 354 -24.67 6.97 -22.40
N VAL A 355 -23.57 6.94 -21.64
CA VAL A 355 -23.47 6.15 -20.40
C VAL A 355 -24.49 6.63 -19.36
N ALA A 356 -24.70 7.95 -19.21
CA ALA A 356 -25.70 8.52 -18.30
C ALA A 356 -27.14 8.03 -18.61
N HIS A 357 -27.47 7.81 -19.89
CA HIS A 357 -28.80 7.41 -20.36
C HIS A 357 -28.98 5.89 -20.55
N LEU A 358 -27.95 5.08 -20.27
CA LEU A 358 -28.00 3.63 -20.46
C LEU A 358 -28.83 2.95 -19.36
N LYS A 359 -29.94 2.32 -19.76
CA LYS A 359 -30.96 1.76 -18.86
C LYS A 359 -30.66 0.34 -18.40
N GLY A 360 -30.78 0.09 -17.10
CA GLY A 360 -30.62 -1.23 -16.49
C GLY A 360 -29.16 -1.65 -16.21
N PHE A 361 -28.20 -0.75 -16.47
CA PHE A 361 -26.77 -0.94 -16.20
C PHE A 361 -26.29 -0.01 -15.07
N ASP A 362 -27.13 0.18 -14.03
CA ASP A 362 -26.91 1.20 -12.98
C ASP A 362 -25.55 1.15 -12.29
N GLU A 363 -25.03 -0.05 -11.99
CA GLU A 363 -23.72 -0.20 -11.33
C GLU A 363 -22.57 0.05 -12.30
N GLU A 364 -22.58 -0.56 -13.49
CA GLU A 364 -21.57 -0.31 -14.53
C GLU A 364 -21.50 1.18 -14.90
N ARG A 365 -22.66 1.85 -14.98
CA ARG A 365 -22.76 3.30 -15.19
C ARG A 365 -22.02 4.09 -14.11
N LYS A 366 -22.19 3.75 -12.83
CA LYS A 366 -21.46 4.41 -11.72
C LYS A 366 -19.95 4.20 -11.83
N GLN A 367 -19.51 2.96 -12.04
CA GLN A 367 -18.10 2.56 -12.08
C GLN A 367 -17.39 3.23 -13.27
N LEU A 368 -18.00 3.18 -14.46
CA LEU A 368 -17.48 3.85 -15.65
C LEU A 368 -17.41 5.38 -15.49
N THR A 369 -18.44 6.00 -14.88
CA THR A 369 -18.44 7.46 -14.61
C THR A 369 -17.32 7.81 -13.63
N LEU A 370 -17.25 7.12 -12.49
CA LEU A 370 -16.24 7.31 -11.44
C LEU A 370 -14.83 7.26 -12.02
N HIS A 371 -14.49 6.18 -12.73
CA HIS A 371 -13.15 6.00 -13.26
C HIS A 371 -12.84 6.97 -14.40
N LYS A 372 -13.77 7.22 -15.33
CA LYS A 372 -13.53 8.19 -16.42
C LYS A 372 -13.30 9.60 -15.87
N THR A 373 -14.19 10.09 -15.00
CA THR A 373 -14.07 11.43 -14.42
C THR A 373 -12.82 11.57 -13.53
N LEU A 374 -12.41 10.52 -12.81
CA LEU A 374 -11.18 10.56 -12.01
C LEU A 374 -9.91 10.51 -12.88
N ILE A 375 -9.89 9.71 -13.96
CA ILE A 375 -8.77 9.66 -14.91
C ILE A 375 -8.60 11.01 -15.61
N ASP A 376 -9.68 11.58 -16.13
CA ASP A 376 -9.69 12.92 -16.73
C ASP A 376 -9.16 13.96 -15.73
N LYS A 377 -9.60 13.90 -14.47
CA LYS A 377 -9.14 14.81 -13.42
C LYS A 377 -7.64 14.67 -13.12
N CYS A 378 -7.08 13.47 -13.21
CA CYS A 378 -5.63 13.26 -13.05
C CYS A 378 -4.84 13.86 -14.24
N LEU A 379 -5.35 13.68 -15.46
CA LEU A 379 -4.74 14.23 -16.67
C LEU A 379 -4.80 15.78 -16.68
N ASP A 380 -5.92 16.38 -16.30
CA ASP A 380 -6.09 17.83 -16.14
C ASP A 380 -5.09 18.42 -15.12
N ILE A 381 -4.91 17.77 -13.96
CA ILE A 381 -3.98 18.24 -12.92
C ILE A 381 -2.52 18.09 -13.37
N ASN A 382 -2.19 16.99 -14.05
CA ASN A 382 -0.88 16.80 -14.66
C ASN A 382 -0.57 17.86 -15.73
N ALA A 383 -1.53 18.17 -16.62
CA ALA A 383 -1.36 19.15 -17.69
C ALA A 383 -1.30 20.60 -17.15
N SER A 384 -2.08 20.93 -16.13
CA SER A 384 -2.09 22.28 -15.54
C SER A 384 -0.87 22.59 -14.67
N ARG A 385 -0.33 21.60 -13.94
CA ARG A 385 0.94 21.74 -13.18
C ARG A 385 2.19 21.32 -13.96
N LYS A 386 2.02 20.72 -15.15
CA LYS A 386 3.07 20.20 -16.04
C LYS A 386 4.03 19.22 -15.35
N LEU A 387 3.49 18.32 -14.52
CA LEU A 387 4.27 17.40 -13.69
C LEU A 387 5.11 16.46 -14.55
N ALA A 388 4.51 15.80 -15.54
CA ALA A 388 5.19 14.90 -16.47
C ALA A 388 6.26 15.60 -17.34
N GLU A 389 6.01 16.86 -17.72
CA GLU A 389 6.87 17.61 -18.66
C GLU A 389 8.18 18.10 -18.02
N PHE A 390 8.17 18.42 -16.71
CA PHE A 390 9.32 19.03 -16.04
C PHE A 390 9.68 18.43 -14.68
N ALA A 391 8.71 18.25 -13.78
CA ALA A 391 9.01 17.79 -12.42
C ALA A 391 9.46 16.32 -12.41
N ALA A 392 8.71 15.45 -13.09
CA ALA A 392 8.97 14.02 -13.13
C ALA A 392 10.32 13.67 -13.78
N ASP A 393 10.68 14.29 -14.90
CA ASP A 393 11.95 13.99 -15.56
C ASP A 393 13.17 14.36 -14.67
N PHE A 394 13.09 15.50 -14.00
CA PHE A 394 14.07 15.91 -12.98
C PHE A 394 14.15 14.91 -11.81
N GLU A 395 13.01 14.46 -11.29
CA GLU A 395 12.94 13.49 -10.20
C GLU A 395 13.59 12.14 -10.60
N GLN A 396 13.23 11.62 -11.77
CA GLN A 396 13.77 10.39 -12.34
C GLN A 396 15.28 10.49 -12.59
N THR A 397 15.73 11.61 -13.16
CA THR A 397 17.14 11.89 -13.43
C THR A 397 17.97 12.03 -12.14
N CYS A 398 17.42 12.62 -11.07
CA CYS A 398 18.07 12.64 -9.76
C CYS A 398 18.18 11.24 -9.13
N CYS A 399 17.15 10.40 -9.25
CA CYS A 399 17.20 9.01 -8.77
C CYS A 399 18.21 8.14 -9.55
N ALA A 400 18.57 8.55 -10.76
CA ALA A 400 19.51 7.91 -11.66
C ALA A 400 20.94 8.48 -11.60
N ASP A 401 21.37 9.02 -10.45
CA ASP A 401 22.70 9.65 -10.26
C ASP A 401 22.98 10.77 -11.29
N GLY A 402 21.93 11.51 -11.67
CA GLY A 402 22.01 12.60 -12.63
C GLY A 402 22.07 12.17 -14.09
N VAL A 403 21.67 10.94 -14.42
CA VAL A 403 21.65 10.40 -15.79
C VAL A 403 20.25 10.50 -16.39
N SER A 404 20.12 11.16 -17.54
CA SER A 404 18.86 11.31 -18.28
C SER A 404 18.36 9.98 -18.85
N PHE A 405 17.18 9.99 -19.48
CA PHE A 405 16.61 8.81 -20.13
C PHE A 405 17.51 8.29 -21.27
N GLU A 406 18.10 9.22 -22.03
CA GLU A 406 19.04 8.99 -23.15
C GLU A 406 20.40 8.45 -22.68
N GLY A 407 20.67 8.43 -21.38
CA GLY A 407 21.95 8.02 -20.80
C GLY A 407 22.98 9.14 -20.64
N GLU A 408 22.61 10.41 -20.89
CA GLU A 408 23.53 11.53 -20.73
C GLU A 408 23.58 12.02 -19.26
N ARG A 409 24.78 12.29 -18.74
CA ARG A 409 24.93 12.75 -17.35
C ARG A 409 24.86 14.28 -17.23
N ASN A 410 23.73 14.77 -16.75
CA ASN A 410 23.50 16.18 -16.47
C ASN A 410 24.31 16.64 -15.23
N LYS A 411 25.22 17.60 -15.44
CA LYS A 411 26.05 18.23 -14.39
C LYS A 411 25.43 19.50 -13.79
N HIS A 412 24.37 20.00 -14.41
CA HIS A 412 23.76 21.31 -14.21
C HIS A 412 22.36 21.26 -13.58
N LEU A 413 21.95 20.11 -13.03
CA LEU A 413 20.69 19.91 -12.29
C LEU A 413 20.39 20.93 -11.16
N HIS A 414 21.36 21.76 -10.75
CA HIS A 414 21.10 22.89 -9.86
C HIS A 414 20.38 24.05 -10.57
N ASP A 415 20.74 24.31 -11.83
CA ASP A 415 20.14 25.32 -12.69
C ASP A 415 18.69 24.89 -13.06
N ASP A 416 18.51 23.61 -13.43
CA ASP A 416 17.19 23.02 -13.69
C ASP A 416 16.27 23.09 -12.45
N LEU A 417 16.80 22.79 -11.26
CA LEU A 417 16.07 22.92 -10.01
C LEU A 417 15.69 24.38 -9.72
N ILE A 418 16.58 25.35 -9.94
CA ILE A 418 16.27 26.77 -9.74
C ILE A 418 15.13 27.21 -10.68
N VAL A 419 15.16 26.78 -11.94
CA VAL A 419 14.07 27.03 -12.90
C VAL A 419 12.76 26.39 -12.42
N LEU A 420 12.77 25.14 -11.95
CA LEU A 420 11.58 24.45 -11.42
C LEU A 420 10.98 25.16 -10.19
N LEU A 421 11.81 25.55 -9.22
CA LEU A 421 11.34 26.19 -7.99
C LEU A 421 10.71 27.56 -8.25
N ALA A 422 11.17 28.28 -9.28
CA ALA A 422 10.68 29.60 -9.65
C ALA A 422 9.33 29.60 -10.42
N ARG A 423 8.70 28.44 -10.66
CA ARG A 423 7.45 28.35 -11.44
C ARG A 423 6.20 28.52 -10.56
N ASP A 424 5.19 29.19 -11.08
CA ASP A 424 3.90 29.35 -10.38
C ASP A 424 2.91 28.19 -10.59
N ASP A 425 3.17 27.29 -11.56
CA ASP A 425 2.29 26.15 -11.87
C ASP A 425 2.54 24.90 -10.98
N LEU A 426 3.70 24.81 -10.33
CA LEU A 426 4.02 23.74 -9.38
C LEU A 426 3.54 24.07 -7.96
N HIS A 427 2.85 23.13 -7.30
CA HIS A 427 2.39 23.30 -5.93
C HIS A 427 3.56 23.21 -4.93
N ILE A 428 3.40 23.80 -3.75
CA ILE A 428 4.48 23.94 -2.76
C ILE A 428 4.99 22.57 -2.27
N ASN A 429 4.12 21.56 -2.14
CA ASN A 429 4.53 20.18 -1.83
C ASN A 429 5.44 19.61 -2.93
N ASP A 430 5.14 19.90 -4.19
CA ASP A 430 5.85 19.44 -5.38
C ASP A 430 7.27 20.04 -5.36
N LYS A 431 7.38 21.36 -5.14
CA LYS A 431 8.65 22.06 -4.89
C LYS A 431 9.43 21.50 -3.69
N MET A 432 8.77 21.11 -2.60
CA MET A 432 9.42 20.45 -1.45
C MET A 432 10.01 19.08 -1.79
N ARG A 433 9.30 18.26 -2.59
CA ARG A 433 9.77 16.95 -3.05
C ARG A 433 11.03 17.09 -3.90
N LEU A 434 11.03 18.02 -4.85
CA LEU A 434 12.17 18.30 -5.74
C LEU A 434 13.46 18.62 -4.95
N ILE A 435 13.40 19.48 -3.93
CA ILE A 435 14.61 19.81 -3.13
C ILE A 435 15.06 18.61 -2.30
N LEU A 436 14.15 17.81 -1.71
CA LEU A 436 14.52 16.61 -0.95
C LEU A 436 15.20 15.56 -1.84
N ILE A 437 14.60 15.26 -2.99
CA ILE A 437 15.11 14.32 -4.00
C ILE A 437 16.50 14.77 -4.49
N TYR A 438 16.66 16.05 -4.81
CA TYR A 438 17.95 16.63 -5.19
C TYR A 438 18.98 16.56 -4.04
N ALA A 439 18.57 16.78 -2.80
CA ALA A 439 19.46 16.69 -1.64
C ALA A 439 19.91 15.25 -1.34
N TYR A 440 19.07 14.24 -1.61
CA TYR A 440 19.49 12.82 -1.59
C TYR A 440 20.50 12.52 -2.70
N TYR A 441 20.22 12.94 -3.94
CA TYR A 441 21.15 12.81 -5.07
C TYR A 441 22.53 13.43 -4.78
N ARG A 442 22.57 14.66 -4.21
CA ARG A 442 23.83 15.34 -3.84
C ARG A 442 24.52 14.74 -2.61
N GLY A 443 23.94 13.74 -1.95
CA GLY A 443 24.41 13.20 -0.68
C GLY A 443 24.51 14.29 0.40
N GLY A 444 23.47 15.10 0.54
CA GLY A 444 23.39 16.25 1.45
C GLY A 444 23.86 17.58 0.83
N LEU A 445 23.38 18.68 1.39
CA LEU A 445 23.65 20.08 1.01
C LEU A 445 24.28 20.84 2.18
N ILE A 446 24.97 21.96 1.92
CA ILE A 446 25.28 22.91 3.00
C ILE A 446 24.08 23.81 3.30
N ARG A 447 23.96 24.25 4.55
CA ARG A 447 22.82 25.04 5.02
C ARG A 447 22.57 26.32 4.20
N ALA A 448 23.63 27.03 3.81
CA ALA A 448 23.50 28.27 3.02
C ALA A 448 23.02 28.03 1.57
N ASP A 449 23.15 26.83 1.01
CA ASP A 449 22.58 26.51 -0.31
C ASP A 449 21.12 26.11 -0.21
N PHE A 450 20.74 25.36 0.83
CA PHE A 450 19.34 25.11 1.19
C PHE A 450 18.56 26.43 1.42
N GLU A 451 19.15 27.38 2.15
CA GLU A 451 18.58 28.71 2.38
C GLU A 451 18.52 29.61 1.12
N LYS A 452 19.25 29.28 0.05
CA LYS A 452 19.05 29.87 -1.29
C LYS A 452 17.90 29.20 -2.03
N LEU A 453 17.87 27.86 -2.05
CA LEU A 453 16.84 27.08 -2.75
C LEU A 453 15.44 27.41 -2.23
N ILE A 454 15.25 27.60 -0.92
CA ILE A 454 13.96 28.06 -0.36
C ILE A 454 13.53 29.42 -0.94
N LYS A 455 14.46 30.37 -1.15
CA LYS A 455 14.11 31.70 -1.68
C LYS A 455 13.60 31.64 -3.13
N PHE A 456 14.08 30.69 -3.93
CA PHE A 456 13.59 30.47 -5.29
C PHE A 456 12.16 29.91 -5.35
N ILE A 457 11.59 29.42 -4.23
CA ILE A 457 10.21 28.93 -4.17
C ILE A 457 9.18 30.07 -4.34
N GLY A 458 9.60 31.32 -4.07
CA GLY A 458 8.75 32.52 -4.18
C GLY A 458 7.83 32.76 -2.98
N VAL A 459 8.11 32.15 -1.82
CA VAL A 459 7.22 32.13 -0.65
C VAL A 459 7.85 32.84 0.55
N ASP A 460 7.39 34.07 0.82
CA ASP A 460 7.74 34.86 2.02
C ASP A 460 7.02 34.37 3.31
N ASP A 461 6.31 33.23 3.26
CA ASP A 461 5.74 32.62 4.46
C ASP A 461 6.81 31.93 5.32
N ARG A 462 7.05 32.53 6.49
CA ARG A 462 7.91 32.00 7.55
C ARG A 462 7.45 30.64 8.07
N HIS A 463 6.16 30.33 8.01
CA HIS A 463 5.62 29.04 8.42
C HIS A 463 6.00 27.94 7.41
N ILE A 464 5.78 28.15 6.10
CA ILE A 464 6.24 27.23 5.04
C ILE A 464 7.77 27.04 5.06
N THR A 465 8.54 28.13 5.16
CA THR A 465 10.01 28.05 5.33
C THR A 465 10.40 27.17 6.53
N GLY A 466 9.74 27.36 7.67
CA GLY A 466 9.96 26.55 8.87
C GLY A 466 9.48 25.09 8.74
N LEU A 467 8.45 24.80 7.92
CA LEU A 467 8.05 23.42 7.62
C LEU A 467 9.13 22.70 6.81
N MET A 468 9.69 23.37 5.80
CA MET A 468 10.79 22.84 4.99
C MET A 468 12.04 22.58 5.83
N GLU A 469 12.45 23.55 6.66
CA GLU A 469 13.59 23.35 7.58
C GLU A 469 13.35 22.18 8.55
N ARG A 470 12.11 22.00 9.07
CA ARG A 470 11.77 20.84 9.90
C ARG A 470 11.88 19.52 9.12
N CYS A 471 11.35 19.45 7.90
CA CYS A 471 11.51 18.24 7.06
C CYS A 471 12.98 17.87 6.86
N PHE A 472 13.82 18.85 6.47
CA PHE A 472 15.22 18.63 6.12
C PHE A 472 16.08 18.21 7.31
N ASN A 473 15.92 18.85 8.47
CA ASN A 473 16.63 18.45 9.68
C ASN A 473 16.25 17.01 10.10
N ASN A 474 14.98 16.66 10.02
CA ASN A 474 14.43 15.40 10.56
C ASN A 474 14.73 14.14 9.75
N VAL A 475 15.34 14.23 8.56
CA VAL A 475 15.77 13.02 7.82
C VAL A 475 16.97 12.33 8.50
N ASP A 476 17.66 13.02 9.41
CA ASP A 476 18.68 12.47 10.29
C ASP A 476 18.21 11.17 10.99
N LYS A 477 16.98 11.18 11.50
CA LYS A 477 16.34 10.05 12.19
C LYS A 477 15.97 8.87 11.28
N LEU A 478 15.92 9.09 9.97
CA LEU A 478 15.76 8.05 8.94
C LEU A 478 17.11 7.56 8.38
N GLY A 479 18.21 7.87 9.07
CA GLY A 479 19.55 7.43 8.70
C GLY A 479 20.08 8.10 7.42
N PHE A 480 19.72 9.37 7.16
CA PHE A 480 20.31 10.16 6.08
C PHE A 480 20.67 11.57 6.55
N GLN A 481 21.97 11.91 6.55
CA GLN A 481 22.41 13.26 6.91
C GLN A 481 22.26 14.22 5.72
N LEU A 482 21.18 15.02 5.73
CA LEU A 482 20.94 16.03 4.68
C LEU A 482 21.81 17.29 4.80
N PHE A 483 22.29 17.66 5.99
CA PHE A 483 23.14 18.84 6.18
C PHE A 483 24.61 18.48 6.35
N LYS A 484 25.45 18.96 5.42
CA LYS A 484 26.92 18.96 5.51
C LYS A 484 27.40 20.12 6.38
N THR A 485 28.55 19.95 7.03
CA THR A 485 29.18 20.95 7.89
C THR A 485 30.09 21.88 7.07
N ASP A 486 30.88 21.33 6.14
CA ASP A 486 31.68 22.05 5.14
C ASP A 486 31.27 21.63 3.72
N ILE A 487 31.51 22.48 2.73
CA ILE A 487 31.35 22.18 1.29
C ILE A 487 32.26 21.01 0.87
N LYS A 488 33.40 20.84 1.54
CA LYS A 488 34.40 19.79 1.32
C LYS A 488 34.03 18.45 1.93
N ASP A 489 32.97 18.37 2.74
CA ASP A 489 32.50 17.11 3.30
C ASP A 489 32.08 16.16 2.16
N LYS A 490 32.49 14.89 2.28
CA LYS A 490 32.10 13.86 1.30
C LYS A 490 30.58 13.75 1.24
N PRO A 491 29.98 13.52 0.07
CA PRO A 491 28.57 13.14 -0.05
C PRO A 491 28.24 11.98 0.90
N PHE A 492 27.11 12.09 1.60
CA PHE A 492 26.59 11.02 2.45
C PHE A 492 26.29 9.78 1.59
N GLY A 493 27.08 8.73 1.76
CA GLY A 493 26.92 7.47 1.06
C GLY A 493 25.87 6.60 1.73
N LYS A 494 24.84 6.19 0.98
CA LYS A 494 23.83 5.22 1.41
C LYS A 494 23.75 4.10 0.38
N GLN A 495 23.58 2.86 0.83
CA GLN A 495 23.22 1.75 -0.05
C GLN A 495 21.78 1.94 -0.51
N TYR A 496 21.57 1.98 -1.82
CA TYR A 496 20.26 2.02 -2.43
C TYR A 496 19.88 0.63 -2.98
N PHE A 497 18.60 0.30 -2.95
CA PHE A 497 18.06 -0.96 -3.48
C PHE A 497 17.12 -0.75 -4.68
N HIS A 498 16.76 0.50 -4.97
CA HIS A 498 15.99 0.86 -6.16
C HIS A 498 16.80 0.60 -7.43
N THR A 499 16.11 0.43 -8.55
CA THR A 499 16.72 0.32 -9.87
C THR A 499 16.10 1.32 -10.85
N ILE A 500 16.81 1.61 -11.93
CA ILE A 500 16.39 2.55 -12.97
C ILE A 500 16.32 1.77 -14.28
N ASN A 501 15.15 1.79 -14.92
CA ASN A 501 14.93 1.18 -16.22
C ASN A 501 14.93 2.25 -17.32
N ASN A 502 16.01 2.33 -18.10
CA ASN A 502 16.08 3.18 -19.30
C ASN A 502 15.52 2.50 -20.56
N GLU A 503 15.13 1.22 -20.50
CA GLU A 503 14.55 0.46 -21.63
C GLU A 503 13.00 0.53 -21.65
N GLY A 504 12.39 1.31 -20.76
CA GLY A 504 10.94 1.46 -20.64
C GLY A 504 10.34 2.53 -21.57
N THR A 505 9.05 2.42 -21.86
CA THR A 505 8.29 3.31 -22.76
C THR A 505 8.22 4.77 -22.32
N TYR A 506 8.39 5.04 -21.01
CA TYR A 506 8.11 6.35 -20.40
C TYR A 506 9.31 6.87 -19.60
N ASN A 507 9.91 7.99 -20.03
CA ASN A 507 11.02 8.65 -19.33
C ASN A 507 10.64 9.09 -17.90
N THR A 508 9.36 9.43 -17.67
CA THR A 508 8.81 9.83 -16.37
C THR A 508 8.63 8.67 -15.39
N SER A 509 8.79 7.41 -15.82
CA SER A 509 8.50 6.20 -15.03
C SER A 509 9.64 5.16 -15.07
N ARG A 510 10.90 5.63 -15.08
CA ARG A 510 12.11 4.79 -15.10
C ARG A 510 12.36 4.09 -13.76
N TYR A 511 11.98 4.72 -12.65
CA TYR A 511 12.26 4.28 -11.29
C TYR A 511 11.51 2.99 -10.91
N THR A 512 12.21 2.08 -10.22
CA THR A 512 11.66 0.88 -9.62
C THR A 512 11.99 0.87 -8.11
N PRO A 513 10.98 0.91 -7.21
CA PRO A 513 11.18 0.95 -5.76
C PRO A 513 12.04 -0.19 -5.22
N GLY A 514 12.84 0.08 -4.19
CA GLY A 514 13.80 -0.88 -3.63
C GLY A 514 13.17 -2.19 -3.16
N ILE A 515 11.93 -2.12 -2.64
CA ILE A 515 11.14 -3.30 -2.26
C ILE A 515 10.98 -4.29 -3.43
N LYS A 516 10.84 -3.83 -4.68
CA LYS A 516 10.70 -4.71 -5.85
C LYS A 516 11.98 -5.53 -6.08
N THR A 517 13.14 -4.88 -6.07
CA THR A 517 14.45 -5.54 -6.19
C THR A 517 14.70 -6.53 -5.04
N ILE A 518 14.37 -6.13 -3.81
CA ILE A 518 14.54 -6.94 -2.61
C ILE A 518 13.65 -8.18 -2.68
N MET A 519 12.35 -8.02 -2.93
CA MET A 519 11.37 -9.12 -2.98
C MET A 519 11.60 -10.07 -4.15
N GLN A 520 12.08 -9.57 -5.30
CA GLN A 520 12.52 -10.44 -6.40
C GLN A 520 13.69 -11.34 -5.98
N ASN A 521 14.60 -10.82 -5.15
CA ASN A 521 15.72 -11.59 -4.60
C ASN A 521 15.32 -12.50 -3.43
N VAL A 522 14.32 -12.15 -2.61
CA VAL A 522 13.71 -13.09 -1.65
C VAL A 522 13.14 -14.30 -2.39
N ALA A 523 12.35 -14.05 -3.44
CA ALA A 523 11.69 -15.09 -4.23
C ALA A 523 12.65 -16.05 -4.96
N LYS A 524 13.90 -15.61 -5.18
CA LYS A 524 14.99 -16.39 -5.80
C LYS A 524 15.97 -16.99 -4.76
N TYR A 525 15.76 -16.76 -3.46
CA TYR A 525 16.71 -17.06 -2.37
C TYR A 525 18.09 -16.36 -2.53
N SER A 526 18.22 -15.38 -3.42
CA SER A 526 19.45 -14.65 -3.75
C SER A 526 19.65 -13.37 -2.94
N LEU A 527 18.71 -13.00 -2.06
CA LEU A 527 18.84 -11.80 -1.23
C LEU A 527 20.02 -11.94 -0.25
N ASP A 528 20.82 -10.88 -0.14
CA ASP A 528 22.05 -10.84 0.65
C ASP A 528 21.84 -11.15 2.14
N ARG A 529 22.80 -11.85 2.75
CA ARG A 529 22.72 -12.34 4.14
C ARG A 529 23.32 -11.40 5.17
N GLU A 530 24.11 -10.39 4.78
CA GLU A 530 24.64 -9.38 5.68
C GLU A 530 23.57 -8.31 5.94
N TRP A 531 23.02 -7.73 4.87
CA TRP A 531 21.97 -6.71 4.90
C TRP A 531 20.58 -7.25 5.26
N PHE A 532 20.30 -8.53 4.98
CA PHE A 532 19.02 -9.15 5.29
C PHE A 532 19.20 -10.53 5.97
N PRO A 533 19.79 -10.58 7.18
CA PRO A 533 19.97 -11.82 7.94
C PRO A 533 18.67 -12.60 8.13
N TYR A 534 18.80 -13.92 8.30
CA TYR A 534 17.77 -14.76 8.90
C TYR A 534 17.77 -14.56 10.42
N PHE A 535 16.60 -14.62 11.05
CA PHE A 535 16.48 -14.39 12.50
C PHE A 535 16.88 -15.62 13.34
N ARG A 536 16.39 -16.81 12.96
CA ARG A 536 16.78 -18.09 13.57
C ARG A 536 16.95 -19.16 12.48
N ASP A 537 15.83 -19.64 11.94
CA ASP A 537 15.81 -20.71 10.94
C ASP A 537 16.38 -20.25 9.59
N ILE A 538 17.15 -21.14 8.95
CA ILE A 538 17.71 -20.95 7.60
C ILE A 538 17.20 -22.11 6.73
N PRO A 539 16.76 -21.86 5.47
CA PRO A 539 16.37 -22.91 4.54
C PRO A 539 17.48 -23.93 4.31
N LEU A 540 17.10 -25.21 4.28
CA LEU A 540 17.98 -26.31 3.89
C LEU A 540 18.16 -26.34 2.37
N ASP A 541 19.32 -26.82 1.89
CA ASP A 541 19.63 -26.83 0.45
C ASP A 541 18.56 -27.58 -0.39
N ASP A 542 17.95 -28.63 0.16
CA ASP A 542 16.89 -29.41 -0.50
C ASP A 542 15.51 -28.69 -0.53
N GLU A 543 15.30 -27.65 0.28
CA GLU A 543 14.08 -26.82 0.28
C GLU A 543 14.15 -25.67 -0.75
N VAL A 544 15.36 -25.32 -1.21
CA VAL A 544 15.61 -24.21 -2.14
C VAL A 544 15.28 -24.63 -3.57
N VAL A 545 13.97 -24.76 -3.86
CA VAL A 545 13.46 -24.99 -5.22
C VAL A 545 13.63 -23.73 -6.05
N VAL A 546 14.80 -23.57 -6.67
CA VAL A 546 15.05 -22.52 -7.68
C VAL A 546 14.27 -22.87 -8.94
N THR A 547 13.12 -22.21 -9.12
CA THR A 547 12.33 -22.31 -10.35
C THR A 547 13.01 -21.54 -11.49
N GLU A 548 14.06 -22.12 -12.07
CA GLU A 548 14.65 -21.56 -13.29
C GLU A 548 13.59 -21.51 -14.42
N PRO A 549 13.46 -20.39 -15.15
CA PRO A 549 12.64 -20.33 -16.35
C PRO A 549 13.15 -21.34 -17.37
N LYS A 550 12.26 -22.18 -17.92
CA LYS A 550 12.60 -23.13 -18.98
C LYS A 550 12.89 -22.40 -20.29
N SER A 551 14.11 -21.91 -20.44
CA SER A 551 14.64 -21.45 -21.73
C SER A 551 14.66 -22.62 -22.73
N SER A 552 14.45 -22.31 -24.01
CA SER A 552 14.38 -23.30 -25.07
C SER A 552 15.76 -23.92 -25.35
N SER A 553 15.78 -25.25 -25.58
CA SER A 553 17.02 -25.99 -25.70
C SER A 553 17.79 -25.68 -26.99
N THR A 554 18.95 -25.04 -26.85
CA THR A 554 20.01 -25.02 -27.88
C THR A 554 21.32 -25.50 -27.24
N LYS A 555 21.99 -26.47 -27.85
CA LYS A 555 23.31 -26.98 -27.41
C LYS A 555 24.45 -26.19 -28.08
N LYS A 556 25.64 -26.26 -27.46
CA LYS A 556 26.98 -25.70 -27.84
C LYS A 556 27.39 -24.48 -27.00
N ASP A 557 28.66 -24.32 -26.61
CA ASP A 557 29.84 -25.20 -26.71
C ASP A 557 30.77 -25.01 -25.50
N LEU A 558 31.82 -25.84 -25.36
CA LEU A 558 32.75 -25.85 -24.21
C LEU A 558 33.83 -24.74 -24.31
N ASN A 559 34.20 -24.11 -23.18
CA ASN A 559 35.56 -24.19 -22.58
C ASN A 559 35.85 -23.16 -21.46
N SER A 560 36.14 -23.64 -20.23
CA SER A 560 37.14 -23.13 -19.23
C SER A 560 37.08 -21.65 -18.74
N SER A 561 37.48 -21.24 -17.52
CA SER A 561 38.34 -21.82 -16.47
C SER A 561 38.09 -21.22 -15.06
N GLY A 562 38.07 -22.05 -14.00
CA GLY A 562 38.39 -21.68 -12.59
C GLY A 562 37.36 -20.83 -11.79
N THR A 563 37.30 -20.87 -10.44
CA THR A 563 38.08 -21.61 -9.42
C THR A 563 37.15 -22.07 -8.25
N LEU A 564 37.14 -23.36 -7.88
CA LEU A 564 37.83 -23.96 -6.71
C LEU A 564 37.37 -23.59 -5.27
N ARG A 565 36.37 -24.29 -4.73
CA ARG A 565 36.36 -24.79 -3.32
C ARG A 565 35.68 -26.17 -3.16
N ASN A 566 36.48 -27.22 -3.34
CA ASN A 566 36.37 -28.60 -2.81
C ASN A 566 34.97 -29.27 -2.67
N PRO A 567 34.54 -30.12 -3.64
CA PRO A 567 33.37 -30.99 -3.48
C PRO A 567 33.71 -32.24 -2.64
N ARG A 568 33.25 -32.31 -1.39
CA ARG A 568 33.50 -33.46 -0.49
C ARG A 568 32.62 -34.67 -0.85
N ILE A 569 33.11 -35.48 -1.80
CA ILE A 569 32.87 -36.93 -1.98
C ILE A 569 31.46 -37.43 -1.59
N LYS A 570 30.56 -37.52 -2.57
CA LYS A 570 29.32 -38.32 -2.43
C LYS A 570 29.66 -39.81 -2.46
N ALA A 571 29.30 -40.56 -1.41
CA ALA A 571 29.41 -42.02 -1.39
C ALA A 571 28.25 -42.64 -2.20
N SER A 572 28.56 -43.25 -3.34
CA SER A 572 27.57 -43.65 -4.37
C SER A 572 26.73 -44.90 -4.03
N TRP A 573 26.63 -45.31 -2.76
CA TRP A 573 25.96 -46.55 -2.34
C TRP A 573 24.72 -46.33 -1.42
N ALA A 574 24.40 -45.10 -1.04
CA ALA A 574 23.22 -44.78 -0.21
C ALA A 574 21.92 -44.52 -1.02
N SER A 575 21.81 -45.02 -2.25
CA SER A 575 20.74 -44.66 -3.21
C SER A 575 19.88 -45.84 -3.66
N GLN A 576 19.57 -46.78 -2.77
CA GLN A 576 18.61 -47.89 -3.03
C GLN A 576 17.66 -48.23 -1.86
N THR A 577 17.16 -47.22 -1.12
CA THR A 577 15.94 -47.33 -0.30
C THR A 577 15.31 -45.95 -0.13
N GLY A 578 14.13 -45.70 -0.73
CA GLY A 578 13.43 -44.39 -0.58
C GLY A 578 12.71 -43.85 -1.83
N THR A 579 12.34 -44.68 -2.81
CA THR A 579 11.77 -44.23 -4.10
C THR A 579 10.29 -43.85 -4.05
N THR A 580 9.92 -42.84 -3.24
CA THR A 580 8.53 -42.33 -3.13
C THR A 580 8.47 -40.82 -2.82
N SER A 581 8.47 -39.97 -3.85
CA SER A 581 8.06 -38.56 -3.74
C SER A 581 7.64 -37.88 -5.06
N SER A 582 8.04 -38.40 -6.22
CA SER A 582 7.84 -37.75 -7.52
C SER A 582 6.53 -38.08 -8.25
N ASN A 583 5.61 -38.83 -7.65
CA ASN A 583 4.44 -39.38 -8.38
C ASN A 583 3.12 -39.51 -7.56
N LEU A 584 2.87 -38.60 -6.61
CA LEU A 584 1.56 -38.50 -5.95
C LEU A 584 0.70 -37.38 -6.56
N SER A 585 0.20 -37.61 -7.78
CA SER A 585 -0.72 -36.68 -8.47
C SER A 585 -1.70 -37.42 -9.40
N ARG A 586 -2.34 -38.49 -8.90
CA ARG A 586 -3.30 -39.30 -9.69
C ARG A 586 -4.57 -39.80 -9.00
N TYR A 587 -4.79 -39.47 -7.72
CA TYR A 587 -6.06 -39.69 -7.03
C TYR A 587 -6.39 -38.46 -6.16
N GLY A 588 -7.59 -37.89 -6.32
CA GLY A 588 -8.12 -36.82 -5.47
C GLY A 588 -7.98 -35.39 -6.00
N GLY A 589 -8.90 -34.97 -6.89
CA GLY A 589 -9.20 -33.55 -7.15
C GLY A 589 -8.25 -32.77 -8.07
N GLY A 590 -8.81 -31.81 -8.81
CA GLY A 590 -8.09 -30.90 -9.71
C GLY A 590 -7.48 -29.68 -8.99
N GLY A 591 -6.70 -29.92 -7.93
CA GLY A 591 -6.07 -28.84 -7.16
C GLY A 591 -4.93 -28.16 -7.93
N GLN A 592 -4.94 -26.83 -8.00
CA GLN A 592 -3.72 -26.04 -8.28
C GLN A 592 -2.67 -26.40 -7.22
N LYS A 593 -1.40 -26.58 -7.63
CA LYS A 593 -0.30 -26.60 -6.66
C LYS A 593 -0.25 -25.23 -5.98
N GLN A 594 -0.55 -25.17 -4.68
CA GLN A 594 -0.43 -23.94 -3.90
C GLN A 594 0.99 -23.38 -4.04
N LYS A 595 1.09 -22.07 -4.27
CA LYS A 595 2.35 -21.42 -4.58
C LYS A 595 3.08 -21.12 -3.28
N GLN A 596 4.40 -21.00 -3.31
CA GLN A 596 5.12 -20.51 -2.14
C GLN A 596 4.64 -19.09 -1.80
N ARG A 597 4.32 -18.88 -0.53
CA ARG A 597 3.93 -17.57 0.00
C ARG A 597 5.13 -16.77 0.49
N ILE A 598 5.14 -15.47 0.21
CA ILE A 598 6.19 -14.54 0.61
C ILE A 598 5.53 -13.27 1.16
N PHE A 599 5.86 -12.91 2.39
CA PHE A 599 5.32 -11.76 3.09
C PHE A 599 6.40 -10.68 3.23
N CYS A 600 6.02 -9.43 2.98
CA CYS A 600 6.82 -8.25 3.28
C CYS A 600 6.12 -7.41 4.35
N TYR A 601 6.85 -6.94 5.34
CA TYR A 601 6.40 -5.91 6.27
C TYR A 601 7.32 -4.70 6.21
N VAL A 602 6.77 -3.49 6.12
CA VAL A 602 7.53 -2.23 6.13
C VAL A 602 7.03 -1.34 7.26
N ALA A 603 7.83 -1.25 8.33
CA ALA A 603 7.53 -0.42 9.49
C ALA A 603 7.79 1.06 9.18
N GLY A 604 6.77 1.91 9.36
CA GLY A 604 6.82 3.33 9.02
C GLY A 604 6.19 3.69 7.67
N GLY A 605 5.33 2.83 7.11
CA GLY A 605 4.51 3.12 5.92
C GLY A 605 5.01 2.55 4.59
N ILE A 606 4.07 2.14 3.71
CA ILE A 606 4.31 1.69 2.32
C ILE A 606 3.73 2.65 1.28
N THR A 607 4.29 2.72 0.06
CA THR A 607 3.75 3.52 -1.04
C THR A 607 2.87 2.72 -1.99
N TYR A 608 2.06 3.40 -2.80
CA TYR A 608 1.28 2.75 -3.87
C TYR A 608 2.14 2.10 -4.97
N SER A 609 3.37 2.57 -5.21
CA SER A 609 4.28 1.91 -6.16
C SER A 609 5.03 0.71 -5.56
N GLU A 610 5.24 0.67 -4.25
CA GLU A 610 5.65 -0.53 -3.53
C GLU A 610 4.53 -1.59 -3.53
N ILE A 611 3.27 -1.17 -3.35
CA ILE A 611 2.08 -2.04 -3.51
C ILE A 611 2.01 -2.60 -4.94
N ARG A 612 2.04 -1.74 -5.97
CA ARG A 612 2.04 -2.14 -7.39
C ARG A 612 3.10 -3.18 -7.69
N SER A 613 4.32 -2.96 -7.19
CA SER A 613 5.47 -3.85 -7.36
C SER A 613 5.22 -5.28 -6.85
N ILE A 614 4.38 -5.46 -5.82
CA ILE A 614 4.05 -6.76 -5.25
C ILE A 614 3.09 -7.55 -6.16
N TYR A 615 2.13 -6.87 -6.79
CA TYR A 615 1.28 -7.47 -7.84
C TYR A 615 2.09 -7.86 -9.08
N GLU A 616 2.96 -6.96 -9.56
CA GLU A 616 3.88 -7.22 -10.68
C GLU A 616 4.75 -8.46 -10.43
N LEU A 617 5.34 -8.59 -9.23
CA LEU A 617 6.16 -9.73 -8.85
C LEU A 617 5.35 -11.01 -8.63
N SER A 618 4.18 -10.94 -8.02
CA SER A 618 3.31 -12.10 -7.79
C SER A 618 2.89 -12.75 -9.11
N ASN A 619 2.53 -11.93 -10.09
CA ASN A 619 2.18 -12.35 -11.45
C ASN A 619 3.41 -12.89 -12.21
N SER A 620 4.50 -12.12 -12.29
CA SER A 620 5.67 -12.47 -13.12
C SER A 620 6.51 -13.64 -12.58
N LEU A 621 6.57 -13.84 -11.25
CA LEU A 621 7.28 -14.97 -10.64
C LEU A 621 6.36 -16.17 -10.36
N ASN A 622 5.05 -16.03 -10.61
CA ASN A 622 4.03 -17.02 -10.26
C ASN A 622 4.12 -17.49 -8.80
N LYS A 623 4.31 -16.55 -7.86
CA LYS A 623 4.33 -16.78 -6.41
C LYS A 623 3.24 -15.96 -5.72
N GLU A 624 2.81 -16.40 -4.55
CA GLU A 624 1.87 -15.65 -3.71
C GLU A 624 2.68 -14.64 -2.89
N ILE A 625 2.57 -13.35 -3.20
CA ILE A 625 3.35 -12.30 -2.53
C ILE A 625 2.39 -11.29 -1.89
N TYR A 626 2.67 -10.93 -0.64
CA TYR A 626 1.85 -10.05 0.19
C TYR A 626 2.70 -8.96 0.83
N ILE A 627 2.13 -7.79 1.06
CA ILE A 627 2.79 -6.66 1.74
C ILE A 627 1.91 -6.07 2.82
N GLY A 628 2.53 -5.61 3.90
CA GLY A 628 1.83 -4.88 4.95
C GLY A 628 2.66 -3.83 5.67
N SER A 629 1.94 -3.01 6.43
CA SER A 629 2.46 -1.83 7.13
C SER A 629 1.51 -1.42 8.25
N GLU A 630 1.76 -0.30 8.94
CA GLU A 630 0.74 0.36 9.75
C GLU A 630 -0.16 1.27 8.89
N SER A 631 0.36 1.83 7.80
CA SER A 631 -0.32 2.81 6.95
C SER A 631 0.17 2.77 5.50
N ILE A 632 -0.67 3.21 4.56
CA ILE A 632 -0.24 3.53 3.18
C ILE A 632 0.05 5.03 3.12
N LEU A 633 1.24 5.40 2.63
CA LEU A 633 1.69 6.78 2.53
C LEU A 633 1.44 7.35 1.13
N ARG A 634 0.70 8.46 1.06
CA ARG A 634 0.80 9.41 -0.05
C ARG A 634 2.03 10.31 0.18
N PRO A 635 2.62 10.94 -0.86
CA PRO A 635 3.80 11.79 -0.67
C PRO A 635 3.60 12.93 0.35
N ARG A 636 2.39 13.50 0.41
CA ARG A 636 1.99 14.45 1.47
C ARG A 636 2.07 13.84 2.87
N ASP A 637 1.67 12.59 3.08
CA ASP A 637 1.71 11.96 4.40
C ASP A 637 3.16 11.72 4.86
N PHE A 638 4.06 11.38 3.94
CA PHE A 638 5.50 11.24 4.24
C PHE A 638 6.12 12.59 4.65
N LEU A 639 5.80 13.68 3.96
CA LEU A 639 6.22 15.04 4.35
C LEU A 639 5.68 15.43 5.74
N ILE A 640 4.44 15.08 6.07
CA ILE A 640 3.85 15.30 7.41
C ILE A 640 4.54 14.42 8.46
N GLY A 641 4.87 13.17 8.11
CA GLY A 641 5.65 12.25 8.94
C GLY A 641 7.00 12.86 9.32
N LEU A 642 7.77 13.34 8.33
CA LEU A 642 9.03 14.06 8.53
C LEU A 642 8.87 15.26 9.47
N GLN A 643 7.85 16.11 9.31
CA GLN A 643 7.60 17.24 10.21
C GLN A 643 7.30 16.78 11.65
N ASN A 644 6.58 15.67 11.80
CA ASN A 644 6.19 15.08 13.07
C ASN A 644 7.32 14.30 13.78
N LEU A 645 8.51 14.13 13.18
CA LEU A 645 9.70 13.63 13.88
C LEU A 645 10.44 14.71 14.70
N SER A 646 9.94 15.95 14.71
CA SER A 646 10.58 17.07 15.39
C SER A 646 10.43 16.99 16.90
N GLN A 647 11.50 17.31 17.64
CA GLN A 647 11.51 17.28 19.12
C GLN A 647 10.62 18.36 19.76
N ASN A 648 10.20 19.38 19.00
CA ASN A 648 9.25 20.39 19.47
C ASN A 648 7.77 19.98 19.35
N LYS A 649 7.48 18.76 18.89
CA LYS A 649 6.12 18.19 18.89
C LYS A 649 5.82 17.52 20.23
N THR A 650 4.84 18.04 20.96
CA THR A 650 4.28 17.37 22.15
C THR A 650 3.48 16.13 21.75
N LEU A 651 3.23 15.23 22.71
CA LEU A 651 2.47 13.99 22.47
C LEU A 651 1.10 14.27 21.86
N ASP A 652 0.38 15.26 22.39
CA ASP A 652 -0.95 15.67 21.94
C ASP A 652 -0.93 16.20 20.49
N ALA A 653 0.18 16.81 20.06
CA ALA A 653 0.36 17.37 18.72
C ALA A 653 0.80 16.33 17.67
N LEU A 654 0.88 15.05 18.03
CA LEU A 654 1.19 13.92 17.15
C LEU A 654 -0.04 13.04 16.82
N ASP A 655 -1.16 13.23 17.53
CA ASP A 655 -2.48 12.58 17.29
C ASP A 655 -2.48 11.03 17.24
N LEU A 656 -1.49 10.39 17.84
CA LEU A 656 -1.20 8.96 17.70
C LEU A 656 -2.32 8.06 18.25
N ASN A 657 -2.78 7.10 17.44
CA ASN A 657 -3.86 6.18 17.83
C ASN A 657 -3.51 5.39 19.11
N ILE A 658 -2.29 4.85 19.21
CA ILE A 658 -1.84 4.07 20.39
C ILE A 658 -1.93 4.84 21.72
N VAL A 659 -1.81 6.17 21.69
CA VAL A 659 -1.97 7.05 22.88
C VAL A 659 -3.44 7.19 23.26
N LYS A 660 -4.32 7.39 22.26
CA LYS A 660 -5.78 7.43 22.43
C LYS A 660 -6.29 6.10 22.99
N GLU A 661 -5.80 4.98 22.46
CA GLU A 661 -6.23 3.63 22.91
C GLU A 661 -5.73 3.31 24.33
N SER A 662 -4.51 3.75 24.69
CA SER A 662 -3.97 3.65 26.06
C SER A 662 -4.76 4.44 27.11
N SER A 663 -5.65 5.34 26.66
CA SER A 663 -6.38 6.32 27.50
C SER A 663 -7.90 6.10 27.54
N LYS A 664 -8.40 4.99 26.96
CA LYS A 664 -9.83 4.64 26.97
C LYS A 664 -10.33 4.38 28.41
N ASN A 665 -11.54 4.84 28.73
CA ASN A 665 -12.20 4.53 30.01
C ASN A 665 -12.63 3.04 30.04
N GLU A 666 -12.47 2.38 31.19
CA GLU A 666 -12.92 1.01 31.42
C GLU A 666 -14.35 0.92 32.01
N GLU A 667 -14.98 2.05 32.37
CA GLU A 667 -16.36 2.10 32.88
C GLU A 667 -17.37 1.85 31.76
N ILE A 668 -18.31 0.93 32.00
CA ILE A 668 -19.33 0.54 31.03
C ILE A 668 -20.63 1.34 31.22
N PRO A 669 -21.46 1.53 30.17
CA PRO A 669 -22.70 2.28 30.31
C PRO A 669 -23.71 1.63 31.27
N ASN A 670 -24.23 2.41 32.22
CA ASN A 670 -25.17 1.92 33.25
C ASN A 670 -26.43 1.26 32.66
N PHE A 671 -26.88 1.63 31.46
CA PHE A 671 -28.03 1.01 30.82
C PHE A 671 -27.82 -0.47 30.46
N LEU A 672 -26.58 -0.98 30.44
CA LEU A 672 -26.31 -2.41 30.24
C LEU A 672 -26.76 -3.28 31.43
N TYR A 673 -27.07 -2.66 32.58
CA TYR A 673 -27.73 -3.33 33.71
C TYR A 673 -29.27 -3.19 33.69
N ASN A 674 -29.83 -2.41 32.77
CA ASN A 674 -31.27 -2.29 32.62
C ASN A 674 -31.85 -3.52 31.88
N ASP A 675 -32.98 -4.01 32.40
CA ASP A 675 -33.74 -5.14 31.83
C ASP A 675 -34.62 -4.74 30.63
N GLY A 676 -34.54 -3.49 30.17
CA GLY A 676 -35.37 -2.92 29.09
C GLY A 676 -36.83 -2.65 29.48
N SER A 677 -37.20 -2.88 30.75
CA SER A 677 -38.58 -2.83 31.24
C SER A 677 -38.97 -1.47 31.85
N ALA A 678 -38.86 -0.39 31.06
CA ALA A 678 -39.34 0.94 31.44
C ALA A 678 -40.01 1.63 30.23
N GLY A 679 -41.26 2.09 30.36
CA GLY A 679 -41.86 2.98 29.35
C GLY A 679 -43.35 2.81 28.99
N ILE A 680 -44.10 1.81 29.49
CA ILE A 680 -45.57 1.83 29.34
C ILE A 680 -46.18 2.67 30.47
N SER A 681 -46.25 3.98 30.24
CA SER A 681 -46.92 4.95 31.11
C SER A 681 -48.41 4.64 31.21
N ARG A 682 -48.86 4.01 32.31
CA ARG A 682 -50.29 3.90 32.61
C ARG A 682 -50.89 5.31 32.81
N PRO A 683 -52.00 5.67 32.14
CA PRO A 683 -52.67 6.94 32.41
C PRO A 683 -53.16 7.00 33.86
N VAL A 684 -52.69 7.97 34.63
CA VAL A 684 -53.20 8.25 35.98
C VAL A 684 -54.51 9.03 35.84
N PRO A 685 -55.62 8.61 36.49
CA PRO A 685 -56.88 9.35 36.44
C PRO A 685 -56.74 10.75 37.03
N ARG A 686 -57.25 11.77 36.33
CA ARG A 686 -57.42 13.12 36.90
C ARG A 686 -58.49 13.07 38.00
N GLN A 687 -58.12 13.47 39.22
CA GLN A 687 -59.06 14.00 40.20
C GLN A 687 -58.74 15.47 40.48
N GLN A 688 -59.79 16.27 40.65
CA GLN A 688 -59.71 17.69 40.99
C GLN A 688 -59.82 17.85 42.51
N VAL A 689 -58.96 18.67 43.12
CA VAL A 689 -59.32 19.47 44.31
C VAL A 689 -58.63 20.84 44.19
N SER A 690 -59.32 21.88 44.63
CA SER A 690 -58.89 23.29 44.62
C SER A 690 -58.27 23.74 45.95
N GLY A 691 -57.41 24.76 45.90
CA GLY A 691 -56.86 25.46 47.07
C GLY A 691 -56.13 26.74 46.64
N GLN A 692 -56.21 27.82 47.42
CA GLN A 692 -55.72 29.16 47.06
C GLN A 692 -54.73 29.73 48.08
N GLN A 693 -53.78 30.57 47.61
CA GLN A 693 -53.34 31.90 48.14
C GLN A 693 -51.86 32.16 47.71
N GLN A 694 -51.55 33.23 46.94
CA GLN A 694 -51.20 34.62 47.36
C GLN A 694 -49.83 34.73 48.08
N GLN A 695 -48.89 35.67 47.84
CA GLN A 695 -48.61 36.79 46.88
C GLN A 695 -47.06 36.79 46.65
N GLN A 696 -46.37 37.24 45.59
CA GLN A 696 -46.44 38.34 44.60
C GLN A 696 -45.64 39.63 44.97
N GLN A 697 -45.03 40.28 43.95
CA GLN A 697 -44.10 41.44 43.95
C GLN A 697 -42.61 41.09 44.20
N GLN A 698 -41.59 41.68 43.57
CA GLN A 698 -41.46 42.76 42.54
C GLN A 698 -40.15 42.48 41.70
N GLN A 699 -39.61 43.22 40.72
CA GLN A 699 -39.86 44.57 40.15
C GLN A 699 -39.74 44.59 38.60
N GLN A 700 -38.79 45.33 37.97
CA GLN A 700 -38.76 45.65 36.51
C GLN A 700 -37.34 45.86 35.90
N PRO A 701 -37.20 45.89 34.54
CA PRO A 701 -35.91 45.97 33.82
C PRO A 701 -35.56 47.37 33.25
N LEU A 702 -34.37 47.50 32.63
CA LEU A 702 -33.89 48.70 31.90
C LEU A 702 -33.16 48.34 30.58
N SER A 703 -32.86 49.34 29.74
CA SER A 703 -32.85 49.19 28.26
C SER A 703 -31.58 49.61 27.48
N GLY A 704 -31.13 48.72 26.59
CA GLY A 704 -30.94 48.97 25.14
C GLY A 704 -29.91 49.98 24.59
N ARG A 705 -29.05 49.50 23.66
CA ARG A 705 -28.57 50.20 22.45
C ARG A 705 -27.98 49.19 21.44
N GLY A 706 -27.84 49.56 20.17
CA GLY A 706 -27.36 48.65 19.09
C GLY A 706 -26.56 49.37 17.99
N SER A 707 -26.18 48.64 16.92
CA SER A 707 -25.49 49.15 15.72
C SER A 707 -25.78 48.29 14.48
N ASN A 708 -25.25 48.67 13.30
CA ASN A 708 -25.80 48.35 11.97
C ASN A 708 -24.77 47.76 10.96
N TYR A 709 -25.24 46.83 10.10
CA TYR A 709 -24.75 46.48 8.73
C TYR A 709 -23.29 45.97 8.54
N PRO A 710 -22.87 45.46 7.36
CA PRO A 710 -23.64 44.93 6.19
C PRO A 710 -23.26 43.47 5.78
N PRO A 711 -23.95 42.85 4.80
CA PRO A 711 -23.54 41.59 4.16
C PRO A 711 -22.67 41.80 2.87
N PRO A 712 -21.76 40.88 2.51
CA PRO A 712 -21.06 40.86 1.22
C PRO A 712 -21.93 40.45 0.02
N GLN A 713 -21.42 40.62 -1.20
CA GLN A 713 -22.19 40.58 -2.45
C GLN A 713 -21.89 39.38 -3.37
N GLN A 714 -22.90 39.06 -4.19
CA GLN A 714 -22.87 38.52 -5.56
C GLN A 714 -21.50 38.08 -6.13
N HIS A 715 -21.39 36.80 -6.52
CA HIS A 715 -20.39 36.34 -7.48
C HIS A 715 -20.85 36.60 -8.92
N SER A 716 -19.93 37.07 -9.76
CA SER A 716 -20.11 37.26 -11.20
C SER A 716 -19.98 35.93 -11.98
N GLN A 717 -20.70 35.83 -13.09
CA GLN A 717 -20.51 34.74 -14.05
C GLN A 717 -19.17 34.90 -14.78
N SER A 718 -18.40 33.81 -14.85
CA SER A 718 -17.28 33.67 -15.78
C SER A 718 -17.52 32.44 -16.67
N GLN A 719 -17.45 32.62 -17.98
CA GLN A 719 -17.62 31.53 -18.94
C GLN A 719 -16.31 30.76 -19.07
N SER A 720 -16.34 29.46 -18.83
CA SER A 720 -15.19 28.57 -18.99
C SER A 720 -14.99 28.19 -20.46
N GLN A 721 -13.89 28.65 -21.07
CA GLN A 721 -13.41 28.10 -22.35
C GLN A 721 -12.77 26.72 -22.10
N PHE A 722 -13.55 25.65 -22.24
CA PHE A 722 -13.01 24.30 -22.41
C PHE A 722 -12.57 24.12 -23.87
N GLY A 723 -11.27 23.84 -24.10
CA GLY A 723 -10.76 23.73 -25.46
C GLY A 723 -9.26 23.50 -25.65
N GLN A 724 -8.58 22.71 -24.79
CA GLN A 724 -7.16 22.42 -24.99
C GLN A 724 -6.64 21.10 -24.39
N VAL A 725 -7.29 19.97 -24.72
CA VAL A 725 -6.79 18.61 -24.39
C VAL A 725 -5.84 18.04 -25.46
N SER A 726 -5.83 18.65 -26.67
CA SER A 726 -5.14 18.11 -27.86
C SER A 726 -3.61 18.08 -27.81
N SER A 727 -2.97 18.91 -26.99
CA SER A 727 -1.51 19.12 -27.04
C SER A 727 -0.72 17.92 -26.50
N PHE A 728 -1.12 17.39 -25.34
CA PHE A 728 -0.44 16.24 -24.72
C PHE A 728 -0.55 14.98 -25.58
N GLN A 729 -1.75 14.72 -26.13
CA GLN A 729 -1.99 13.55 -26.98
C GLN A 729 -1.15 13.62 -28.28
N GLN A 730 -1.03 14.82 -28.89
CA GLN A 730 -0.15 15.03 -30.04
C GLN A 730 1.35 14.91 -29.69
N GLN A 731 1.79 15.28 -28.48
CA GLN A 731 3.17 15.07 -28.05
C GLN A 731 3.48 13.57 -27.85
N VAL A 732 2.54 12.80 -27.28
CA VAL A 732 2.68 11.34 -27.15
C VAL A 732 2.68 10.66 -28.52
N GLU A 733 1.81 11.07 -29.45
CA GLU A 733 1.86 10.59 -30.85
C GLU A 733 3.20 10.94 -31.53
N GLN A 734 3.76 12.14 -31.30
CA GLN A 734 5.06 12.53 -31.84
C GLN A 734 6.21 11.71 -31.25
N GLN A 735 6.20 11.42 -29.94
CA GLN A 735 7.18 10.51 -29.32
C GLN A 735 7.07 9.09 -29.88
N GLN A 736 5.86 8.53 -29.97
CA GLN A 736 5.63 7.20 -30.57
C GLN A 736 6.07 7.15 -32.05
N GLN A 737 5.81 8.21 -32.83
CA GLN A 737 6.26 8.30 -34.22
C GLN A 737 7.78 8.48 -34.35
N MET A 738 8.46 9.14 -33.40
CA MET A 738 9.93 9.18 -33.38
C MET A 738 10.52 7.81 -33.00
N TYR A 739 9.96 7.12 -32.00
CA TYR A 739 10.37 5.78 -31.62
C TYR A 739 10.20 4.76 -32.77
N ALA A 740 9.06 4.80 -33.46
CA ALA A 740 8.81 3.99 -34.65
C ALA A 740 9.80 4.28 -35.80
N LYS A 741 10.24 5.53 -35.97
CA LYS A 741 11.27 5.91 -36.96
C LYS A 741 12.68 5.49 -36.53
N ALA A 742 12.99 5.47 -35.24
CA ALA A 742 14.29 5.06 -34.72
C ALA A 742 14.54 3.55 -34.87
N HIS A 743 13.50 2.72 -34.69
CA HIS A 743 13.62 1.25 -34.70
C HIS A 743 13.05 0.57 -35.95
N GLY A 744 12.31 1.29 -36.80
CA GLY A 744 11.73 0.78 -38.06
C GLY A 744 12.74 0.59 -39.21
N SER A 745 13.78 -0.22 -39.02
CA SER A 745 14.78 -0.52 -40.08
C SER A 745 15.42 -1.92 -39.97
N SER A 746 14.60 -2.96 -39.89
CA SER A 746 14.98 -4.30 -40.35
C SER A 746 13.78 -5.17 -40.68
N ALA A 747 14.01 -6.14 -41.57
CA ALA A 747 13.09 -7.18 -42.02
C ALA A 747 11.72 -6.71 -42.57
N ASN A 748 11.58 -6.76 -43.90
CA ASN A 748 10.51 -7.59 -44.44
C ASN A 748 10.88 -8.18 -45.81
N GLY A 749 10.53 -9.44 -46.03
CA GLY A 749 10.94 -10.17 -47.23
C GLY A 749 10.06 -11.38 -47.54
N SER A 750 9.47 -11.35 -48.74
CA SER A 750 8.81 -12.45 -49.46
C SER A 750 7.39 -12.89 -49.06
N SER A 751 6.65 -13.36 -50.08
CA SER A 751 5.28 -13.92 -50.11
C SER A 751 4.10 -12.94 -49.93
N GLY A 752 3.08 -12.92 -50.79
CA GLY A 752 2.99 -13.61 -52.10
C GLY A 752 1.76 -13.25 -52.97
N ALA A 753 2.00 -13.21 -54.29
CA ALA A 753 1.08 -13.36 -55.43
C ALA A 753 -0.39 -12.84 -55.37
N SER A 754 -0.72 -11.86 -56.22
CA SER A 754 -1.68 -12.01 -57.36
C SER A 754 -1.92 -10.67 -58.10
N GLY A 755 -2.49 -10.71 -59.32
CA GLY A 755 -3.16 -9.55 -59.95
C GLY A 755 -2.37 -8.75 -61.02
N ALA A 756 -2.69 -9.00 -62.30
CA ALA A 756 -2.18 -8.37 -63.52
C ALA A 756 -2.14 -6.82 -63.61
N GLY A 757 -1.29 -6.24 -64.49
CA GLY A 757 -1.45 -4.82 -64.92
C GLY A 757 -0.33 -4.10 -65.70
N HIS A 758 -0.08 -4.45 -66.98
CA HIS A 758 0.42 -3.59 -68.09
C HIS A 758 1.66 -2.63 -67.95
N TYR A 759 2.59 -2.74 -68.94
CA TYR A 759 3.39 -1.68 -69.63
C TYR A 759 4.00 -0.48 -68.83
N LYS A 760 5.27 -0.05 -69.06
CA LYS A 760 5.93 0.21 -70.37
C LYS A 760 7.48 0.37 -70.27
N LYS A 761 8.16 0.30 -71.42
CA LYS A 761 9.63 0.27 -71.64
C LYS A 761 10.40 1.58 -71.29
N ARG A 762 11.64 1.45 -70.77
CA ARG A 762 12.95 1.98 -71.27
C ARG A 762 13.98 2.17 -70.12
N SER A 763 15.31 2.26 -70.30
CA SER A 763 16.31 1.47 -71.08
C SER A 763 17.71 2.12 -70.97
N THR A 764 18.76 1.36 -70.64
CA THR A 764 20.21 1.64 -70.91
C THR A 764 20.84 2.90 -70.23
N LYS A 765 22.17 3.05 -70.05
CA LYS A 765 23.37 2.29 -70.50
C LYS A 765 24.61 2.53 -69.60
N SER A 766 25.50 1.52 -69.52
CA SER A 766 26.98 1.51 -69.34
C SER A 766 27.79 2.75 -68.89
N GLY A 767 28.79 2.55 -68.01
CA GLY A 767 29.94 3.47 -67.83
C GLY A 767 31.06 2.97 -66.89
N SER A 768 32.23 2.64 -67.43
CA SER A 768 33.54 2.32 -66.78
C SER A 768 34.65 2.57 -67.85
N PRO A 769 35.99 2.55 -67.60
CA PRO A 769 36.76 2.00 -66.45
C PRO A 769 38.05 2.82 -66.03
N GLU A 770 38.94 2.19 -65.23
CA GLU A 770 40.44 2.35 -65.21
C GLU A 770 41.10 3.68 -64.71
N SER A 771 42.36 3.75 -64.21
CA SER A 771 43.38 2.75 -63.75
C SER A 771 44.56 3.38 -62.96
N SER A 772 45.49 2.57 -62.39
CA SER A 772 46.91 2.87 -61.99
C SER A 772 47.13 3.78 -60.73
N SER A 773 47.90 3.44 -59.67
CA SER A 773 49.36 3.13 -59.43
C SER A 773 50.25 4.39 -59.31
N ALA A 774 51.32 4.54 -58.51
CA ALA A 774 52.21 3.65 -57.70
C ALA A 774 52.90 4.49 -56.56
N THR A 775 53.17 4.01 -55.32
CA THR A 775 54.32 3.22 -54.77
C THR A 775 55.58 4.03 -54.34
N THR A 776 56.30 3.53 -53.30
CA THR A 776 57.55 4.04 -52.63
C THR A 776 57.40 5.15 -51.56
N GLY A 777 58.15 5.18 -50.45
CA GLY A 777 59.00 4.14 -49.81
C GLY A 777 60.01 4.67 -48.76
N SER A 778 60.29 3.87 -47.69
CA SER A 778 61.47 3.96 -46.77
C SER A 778 61.58 5.19 -45.82
N ALA A 779 62.28 5.16 -44.65
CA ALA A 779 62.83 4.08 -43.81
C ALA A 779 63.20 4.56 -42.36
N GLU A 780 63.33 3.60 -41.43
CA GLU A 780 64.19 3.54 -40.23
C GLU A 780 64.08 4.52 -39.02
N GLY A 781 64.48 4.02 -37.83
CA GLY A 781 64.58 4.76 -36.55
C GLY A 781 64.31 3.88 -35.31
N SER A 782 65.34 3.44 -34.56
CA SER A 782 65.23 2.34 -33.57
C SER A 782 65.82 2.60 -32.17
N SER A 783 65.07 2.26 -31.10
CA SER A 783 65.53 1.80 -29.75
C SER A 783 64.29 1.54 -28.84
N SER A 784 64.08 0.42 -28.13
CA SER A 784 64.80 -0.17 -26.98
C SER A 784 64.97 0.81 -25.80
N SER A 785 64.68 0.50 -24.52
CA SER A 785 64.64 -0.76 -23.76
C SER A 785 63.79 -0.59 -22.45
N THR A 786 62.91 -1.51 -22.00
CA THR A 786 63.09 -2.82 -21.30
C THR A 786 62.99 -2.79 -19.75
N SER A 787 61.85 -3.29 -19.23
CA SER A 787 61.65 -3.97 -17.91
C SER A 787 61.67 -3.19 -16.57
N GLY A 788 60.93 -3.70 -15.58
CA GLY A 788 60.89 -3.13 -14.21
C GLY A 788 59.91 -3.78 -13.21
N LYS A 789 59.89 -5.11 -13.02
CA LYS A 789 59.02 -5.78 -12.02
C LYS A 789 59.58 -5.74 -10.59
N ARG A 790 58.85 -5.15 -9.62
CA ARG A 790 58.81 -5.48 -8.16
C ARG A 790 57.61 -4.72 -7.55
N SER A 791 56.67 -5.26 -6.76
CA SER A 791 56.60 -6.37 -5.78
C SER A 791 56.81 -5.94 -4.32
N ARG A 792 55.73 -6.11 -3.52
CA ARG A 792 55.64 -6.30 -2.05
C ARG A 792 55.84 -5.12 -1.06
N LEU A 793 54.72 -4.76 -0.42
CA LEU A 793 54.42 -5.00 1.02
C LEU A 793 55.44 -4.53 2.09
N LYS A 794 55.12 -3.43 2.83
CA LYS A 794 54.67 -3.46 4.26
C LYS A 794 54.63 -2.09 4.97
N LYS A 795 53.61 -1.95 5.85
CA LYS A 795 53.57 -1.29 7.18
C LYS A 795 53.86 0.22 7.38
N LEU A 796 52.81 0.88 7.90
CA LEU A 796 52.73 1.69 9.13
C LEU A 796 53.31 3.12 9.22
N PHE A 797 52.53 3.96 9.92
CA PHE A 797 52.84 5.26 10.55
C PHE A 797 53.46 6.36 9.68
N LYS A 798 52.60 7.24 9.16
CA LYS A 798 52.28 8.46 9.92
C LYS A 798 50.84 8.89 9.71
#